data_AF-B4DCC4-F1
#
_entry.id   AF-B4DCC4-F1
#
_cell.length_a   1.000
_cell.length_b   1.000
_cell.length_c   1.000
_cell.angle_alpha   90.00
_cell.angle_beta   90.00
_cell.angle_gamma   90.00
#
_symmetry.space_group_name_H-M   'P 1'
#
loop_
_entity.id
_entity.type
_entity.pdbx_description
1 polymer ?
#
loop_
_entity_poly.entity_id
_entity_poly.type
_entity_poly.pdbx_seq_one_letter_code
_entity_poly.pdbx_strand_id
1 'polypeptide(L)'
;MTKRKFFHGESRFSATTRCLAISALSPGWLVLFSQAQLAVAAESGAETTSEGDKKKDLPPKPVFDATIEKELTDFMAKVKDGKRKLSNEKMDKIIERVAKTTGLNEQGRKTLETKSREVTDIFLVDWVDAYDRLIRSLMKESQEQILAFIKARSNETAENLALNFRHDLSAAEAQDSKAWAAALKDTLTPEQYATWQKSDTGEREKLHAEIGDRLNAWLDPSREAMNEEVLTKVAQMSRSLNLSKEKADQLKSVGKSAVDESIGKMRDREEKMIAAMDEDARRQMLKNRNIYFSPSQEESPETSKAWKTGLTKLLSADERKQLDTEAAEHLSRRVQALARLMVAEIDARVALTADQRKRLEPICQRIAEKDSKSLSNSLGQGYSQIDVMATLSTEVKPDEAETKAILEPIQRQHWLAVCKIQTEERNAQSRTPTVKPKEEKAALPPEPEDVERAISDYLEGKERLHRQKALAEALLRAEDAGRAANLPAEKIELLKTAARGSAEELLASWKTNADETVRSSIGNTPARFVRSRLENLQEYNFQWRPNSQESDALWTKTFKATLDAGELAAAEKSVNERETFRSESVANFIVAMFDQACPINSEQQAKLTPAVAAAVKEYQADIQSYFSGNNSVSWYLSGFSMFIPVVAVPEADLKSILGAESFEQWTKSRQCGYVMNYWTWIKQNHEARAKAAKQ
;
A
#
# COMPACT_ATOMS: atom_id res chain seq x y z
N MET A 1 -7.92 -30.16 -43.34
CA MET A 1 -6.49 -30.31 -42.94
C MET A 1 -5.67 -29.33 -43.76
N THR A 2 -5.38 -28.16 -43.20
CA THR A 2 -4.72 -27.07 -43.94
C THR A 2 -3.69 -26.44 -43.02
N LYS A 3 -2.41 -26.73 -43.27
CA LYS A 3 -1.26 -26.22 -42.51
C LYS A 3 -0.95 -24.78 -42.97
N ARG A 4 -1.03 -23.80 -42.06
CA ARG A 4 -0.41 -22.48 -42.24
C ARG A 4 0.84 -22.39 -41.37
N LYS A 5 2.00 -22.18 -42.02
CA LYS A 5 3.28 -21.83 -41.40
C LYS A 5 3.27 -20.36 -41.01
N PHE A 6 3.60 -20.05 -39.76
CA PHE A 6 3.91 -18.69 -39.30
C PHE A 6 5.43 -18.47 -39.40
N PHE A 7 5.82 -17.41 -40.10
CA PHE A 7 7.17 -16.85 -40.05
C PHE A 7 7.25 -15.89 -38.86
N HIS A 8 8.27 -16.05 -38.00
CA HIS A 8 8.70 -15.04 -37.03
C HIS A 8 9.85 -14.24 -37.66
N GLY A 9 9.64 -12.94 -37.84
CA GLY A 9 10.69 -11.98 -38.17
C GLY A 9 10.96 -11.12 -36.93
N GLU A 10 12.15 -11.29 -36.36
CA GLU A 10 12.68 -10.45 -35.30
C GLU A 10 13.20 -9.13 -35.89
N SER A 11 12.73 -7.99 -35.37
CA SER A 11 13.47 -6.73 -35.43
C SER A 11 13.37 -6.02 -34.08
N ARG A 12 14.40 -6.18 -33.25
CA ARG A 12 14.59 -5.37 -32.03
C ARG A 12 15.39 -4.13 -32.42
N PHE A 13 14.77 -2.95 -32.32
CA PHE A 13 15.50 -1.68 -32.24
C PHE A 13 15.40 -1.11 -30.83
N SER A 14 16.57 -0.77 -30.32
CA SER A 14 16.89 -0.23 -28.99
C SER A 14 16.30 1.16 -28.77
N ALA A 15 15.61 1.36 -27.64
CA ALA A 15 15.23 2.66 -27.10
C ALA A 15 15.15 2.58 -25.56
N THR A 16 16.24 2.16 -24.90
CA THR A 16 16.21 1.77 -23.47
C THR A 16 16.78 2.81 -22.50
N THR A 17 17.25 3.98 -22.94
CA THR A 17 18.04 4.87 -22.05
C THR A 17 17.31 6.11 -21.52
N ARG A 18 16.00 6.29 -21.74
CA ARG A 18 15.26 7.46 -21.19
C ARG A 18 13.96 7.17 -20.42
N CYS A 19 13.48 5.92 -20.36
CA CYS A 19 12.27 5.57 -19.59
C CYS A 19 12.51 5.25 -18.10
N LEU A 20 13.76 5.27 -17.62
CA LEU A 20 14.12 4.83 -16.26
C LEU A 20 13.77 5.80 -15.13
N ALA A 21 13.38 7.05 -15.42
CA ALA A 21 13.11 8.04 -14.37
C ALA A 21 11.76 7.82 -13.65
N ILE A 22 10.77 7.21 -14.30
CA ILE A 22 9.42 7.05 -13.73
C ILE A 22 9.30 5.81 -12.83
N SER A 23 10.15 4.79 -13.03
CA SER A 23 10.17 3.54 -12.25
C SER A 23 11.03 3.61 -10.98
N ALA A 24 11.57 4.78 -10.62
CA ALA A 24 12.57 4.92 -9.55
C ALA A 24 12.00 5.29 -8.16
N LEU A 25 10.69 5.53 -8.03
CA LEU A 25 10.05 5.77 -6.74
C LEU A 25 9.48 4.44 -6.20
N SER A 26 9.95 4.00 -5.04
CA SER A 26 9.38 2.83 -4.37
C SER A 26 7.92 3.10 -3.97
N PRO A 27 7.02 2.09 -3.98
CA PRO A 27 5.62 2.25 -3.58
C PRO A 27 5.40 2.92 -2.21
N GLY A 28 6.29 2.69 -1.24
CA GLY A 28 6.20 3.30 0.11
C GLY A 28 6.38 4.82 0.11
N TRP A 29 7.23 5.35 -0.78
CA TRP A 29 7.39 6.79 -0.94
C TRP A 29 6.17 7.41 -1.63
N LEU A 30 5.60 6.74 -2.65
CA LEU A 30 4.37 7.20 -3.31
C LEU A 30 3.18 7.31 -2.32
N VAL A 31 3.09 6.40 -1.33
CA VAL A 31 2.07 6.46 -0.28
C VAL A 31 2.29 7.62 0.69
N LEU A 32 3.53 7.86 1.15
CA LEU A 32 3.85 9.02 2.00
C LEU A 32 3.64 10.34 1.25
N PHE A 33 4.01 10.43 -0.03
CA PHE A 33 3.73 11.58 -0.88
C PHE A 33 2.22 11.79 -1.07
N SER A 34 1.45 10.72 -1.27
CA SER A 34 -0.02 10.79 -1.38
C SER A 34 -0.67 11.29 -0.08
N GLN A 35 -0.18 10.87 1.10
CA GLN A 35 -0.71 11.35 2.38
C GLN A 35 -0.33 12.80 2.70
N ALA A 36 0.83 13.26 2.24
CA ALA A 36 1.23 14.68 2.30
C ALA A 36 0.31 15.61 1.54
N GLN A 37 0.00 15.20 0.31
CA GLN A 37 -0.85 15.92 -0.63
C GLN A 37 -2.20 16.17 0.01
N LEU A 38 -2.73 15.17 0.74
CA LEU A 38 -3.97 15.25 1.49
C LEU A 38 -3.93 16.28 2.64
N ALA A 39 -2.81 16.44 3.33
CA ALA A 39 -2.71 17.41 4.43
C ALA A 39 -2.60 18.86 3.94
N VAL A 40 -1.88 19.10 2.83
CA VAL A 40 -1.70 20.45 2.26
C VAL A 40 -2.93 20.90 1.45
N ALA A 41 -3.60 19.97 0.74
CA ALA A 41 -4.83 20.27 0.02
C ALA A 41 -6.00 20.63 0.97
N ALA A 42 -6.15 19.89 2.07
CA ALA A 42 -7.20 20.09 3.08
C ALA A 42 -7.17 21.48 3.74
N GLU A 43 -5.99 22.08 3.86
CA GLU A 43 -5.82 23.43 4.42
C GLU A 43 -5.98 24.54 3.36
N SER A 44 -6.00 24.18 2.07
CA SER A 44 -5.95 25.13 0.94
C SER A 44 -7.31 25.44 0.29
N GLY A 45 -8.39 24.75 0.71
CA GLY A 45 -9.74 24.81 0.17
C GLY A 45 -10.48 26.14 0.37
N ALA A 46 -10.07 27.17 -0.38
CA ALA A 46 -10.85 28.38 -0.63
C ALA A 46 -10.82 28.68 -2.13
N GLU A 47 -12.00 28.91 -2.71
CA GLU A 47 -12.25 29.20 -4.13
C GLU A 47 -11.29 30.25 -4.69
N THR A 48 -10.65 29.93 -5.82
CA THR A 48 -9.79 30.85 -6.57
C THR A 48 -10.64 31.82 -7.38
N THR A 49 -10.99 32.96 -6.79
CA THR A 49 -11.13 34.19 -7.58
C THR A 49 -9.75 34.82 -7.71
N SER A 50 -9.34 35.11 -8.94
CA SER A 50 -8.06 35.75 -9.24
C SER A 50 -8.10 37.22 -8.81
N GLU A 51 -7.77 37.54 -7.57
CA GLU A 51 -7.50 38.90 -7.14
C GLU A 51 -6.54 38.96 -5.93
N GLY A 52 -5.42 39.66 -6.12
CA GLY A 52 -4.56 40.31 -5.11
C GLY A 52 -4.08 39.54 -3.87
N ASP A 53 -2.77 39.23 -3.83
CA ASP A 53 -1.88 39.28 -2.66
C ASP A 53 -2.44 38.90 -1.27
N LYS A 54 -3.19 37.81 -1.18
CA LYS A 54 -3.32 37.08 0.08
C LYS A 54 -2.31 35.95 0.07
N LYS A 55 -1.16 36.17 0.72
CA LYS A 55 -0.40 35.07 1.33
C LYS A 55 -1.43 34.28 2.13
N LYS A 56 -1.84 33.11 1.63
CA LYS A 56 -2.60 32.15 2.44
C LYS A 56 -1.76 31.94 3.70
N ASP A 57 -2.37 32.03 4.88
CA ASP A 57 -1.71 31.79 6.15
C ASP A 57 -1.27 30.33 6.19
N LEU A 58 -0.10 30.07 5.59
CA LEU A 58 0.52 28.76 5.61
C LEU A 58 0.89 28.46 7.07
N PRO A 59 0.70 27.21 7.53
CA PRO A 59 1.06 26.84 8.89
C PRO A 59 2.54 27.18 9.17
N PRO A 60 2.87 27.46 10.45
CA PRO A 60 4.23 27.78 10.85
C PRO A 60 5.17 26.65 10.44
N LYS A 61 6.32 27.03 9.88
CA LYS A 61 7.35 26.12 9.38
C LYS A 61 7.92 25.29 10.55
N PRO A 62 7.74 23.95 10.58
CA PRO A 62 8.35 23.12 11.61
C PRO A 62 9.86 23.32 11.65
N VAL A 63 10.44 23.42 12.84
CA VAL A 63 11.89 23.58 13.06
C VAL A 63 12.46 22.25 13.54
N PHE A 64 13.54 21.80 12.91
CA PHE A 64 14.25 20.56 13.24
C PHE A 64 15.50 20.82 14.07
N ASP A 65 16.17 19.75 14.50
CA ASP A 65 17.48 19.91 15.11
C ASP A 65 18.49 20.53 14.14
N ALA A 66 19.55 21.13 14.70
CA ALA A 66 20.53 21.90 13.92
C ALA A 66 21.24 21.07 12.83
N THR A 67 21.40 19.77 13.01
CA THR A 67 22.05 18.89 12.02
C THR A 67 21.13 18.72 10.81
N ILE A 68 19.85 18.44 11.06
CA ILE A 68 18.84 18.29 10.02
C ILE A 68 18.60 19.60 9.30
N GLU A 69 18.52 20.71 10.03
CA GLU A 69 18.33 22.04 9.43
C GLU A 69 19.44 22.37 8.44
N LYS A 70 20.69 22.04 8.79
CA LYS A 70 21.83 22.25 7.89
C LYS A 70 21.72 21.39 6.64
N GLU A 71 21.54 20.08 6.79
CA GLU A 71 21.43 19.14 5.66
C GLU A 71 20.23 19.47 4.76
N LEU A 72 19.09 19.85 5.35
CA LEU A 72 17.91 20.28 4.62
C LEU A 72 18.18 21.59 3.87
N THR A 73 18.85 22.55 4.48
CA THR A 73 19.22 23.82 3.83
C THR A 73 20.11 23.56 2.61
N ASP A 74 21.15 22.73 2.76
CA ASP A 74 22.06 22.37 1.67
C ASP A 74 21.33 21.63 0.55
N PHE A 75 20.43 20.71 0.92
CA PHE A 75 19.56 20.01 -0.03
C PHE A 75 18.63 20.97 -0.79
N MET A 76 17.98 21.90 -0.09
CA MET A 76 17.08 22.88 -0.68
C MET A 76 17.79 23.85 -1.61
N ALA A 77 19.03 24.25 -1.29
CA ALA A 77 19.88 25.04 -2.19
C ALA A 77 20.16 24.28 -3.49
N LYS A 78 20.53 22.99 -3.39
CA LYS A 78 20.75 22.14 -4.57
C LYS A 78 19.49 21.98 -5.42
N VAL A 79 18.32 21.79 -4.81
CA VAL A 79 17.04 21.70 -5.53
C VAL A 79 16.70 23.02 -6.22
N LYS A 80 16.91 24.16 -5.54
CA LYS A 80 16.72 25.50 -6.09
C LYS A 80 17.56 25.71 -7.35
N ASP A 81 18.83 25.33 -7.33
CA ASP A 81 19.72 25.46 -8.48
C ASP A 81 19.25 24.61 -9.67
N GLY A 82 18.80 23.39 -9.39
CA GLY A 82 18.21 22.51 -10.39
C GLY A 82 16.96 23.11 -11.03
N LYS A 83 16.03 23.61 -10.21
CA LYS A 83 14.80 24.26 -10.69
C LYS A 83 15.12 25.54 -11.46
N ARG A 84 16.09 26.34 -11.02
CA ARG A 84 16.57 27.53 -11.74
C ARG A 84 17.02 27.18 -13.15
N LYS A 85 17.86 26.17 -13.29
CA LYS A 85 18.36 25.74 -14.60
C LYS A 85 17.22 25.30 -15.52
N LEU A 86 16.33 24.44 -15.03
CA LEU A 86 15.17 23.96 -15.80
C LEU A 86 14.21 25.10 -16.21
N SER A 87 13.94 26.04 -15.30
CA SER A 87 13.10 27.21 -15.58
C SER A 87 13.76 28.11 -16.63
N ASN A 88 15.07 28.36 -16.54
CA ASN A 88 15.80 29.15 -17.53
C ASN A 88 15.77 28.50 -18.91
N GLU A 89 16.04 27.20 -19.01
CA GLU A 89 15.94 26.44 -20.27
C GLU A 89 14.54 26.54 -20.89
N LYS A 90 13.49 26.52 -20.06
CA LYS A 90 12.11 26.70 -20.50
C LYS A 90 11.84 28.13 -20.99
N MET A 91 12.33 29.14 -20.27
CA MET A 91 12.20 30.54 -20.66
C MET A 91 12.95 30.85 -21.97
N ASP A 92 14.11 30.24 -22.20
CA ASP A 92 14.88 30.41 -23.43
C ASP A 92 14.08 29.92 -24.65
N LYS A 93 13.44 28.75 -24.55
CA LYS A 93 12.52 28.25 -25.60
C LYS A 93 11.33 29.16 -25.83
N ILE A 94 10.83 29.83 -24.79
CA ILE A 94 9.74 30.81 -24.92
C ILE A 94 10.24 32.05 -25.66
N ILE A 95 11.42 32.56 -25.33
CA ILE A 95 12.04 33.73 -26.00
C ILE A 95 12.28 33.43 -27.48
N GLU A 96 12.81 32.24 -27.81
CA GLU A 96 12.96 31.80 -29.21
C GLU A 96 11.63 31.82 -29.96
N ARG A 97 10.56 31.35 -29.32
CA ARG A 97 9.20 31.33 -29.90
C ARG A 97 8.64 32.74 -30.06
N VAL A 98 8.79 33.60 -29.05
CA VAL A 98 8.41 35.02 -29.13
C VAL A 98 9.09 35.64 -30.34
N ALA A 99 10.41 35.47 -30.47
CA ALA A 99 11.15 36.08 -31.54
C ALA A 99 10.81 35.53 -32.93
N LYS A 100 10.55 34.23 -33.04
CA LYS A 100 10.07 33.60 -34.28
C LYS A 100 8.68 34.13 -34.68
N THR A 101 7.81 34.35 -33.71
CA THR A 101 6.40 34.73 -33.93
C THR A 101 6.25 36.22 -34.23
N THR A 102 7.02 37.08 -33.57
CA THR A 102 6.89 38.55 -33.66
C THR A 102 7.95 39.21 -34.53
N GLY A 103 8.94 38.46 -35.00
CA GLY A 103 10.11 39.01 -35.69
C GLY A 103 11.04 39.81 -34.77
N LEU A 104 11.06 39.51 -33.46
CA LEU A 104 11.91 40.22 -32.50
C LEU A 104 13.40 40.12 -32.89
N ASN A 105 14.05 41.28 -32.97
CA ASN A 105 15.47 41.39 -33.29
C ASN A 105 16.37 40.89 -32.14
N GLU A 106 17.66 40.76 -32.43
CA GLU A 106 18.65 40.23 -31.49
C GLU A 106 18.76 41.04 -30.20
N GLN A 107 18.62 42.37 -30.28
CA GLN A 107 18.68 43.23 -29.11
C GLN A 107 17.47 42.99 -28.18
N GLY A 108 16.27 42.87 -28.75
CA GLY A 108 15.07 42.52 -27.99
C GLY A 108 15.15 41.14 -27.36
N ARG A 109 15.75 40.16 -28.05
CA ARG A 109 16.00 38.82 -27.50
C ARG A 109 16.88 38.88 -26.24
N LYS A 110 18.03 39.54 -26.32
CA LYS A 110 18.94 39.71 -25.17
C LYS A 110 18.31 40.45 -23.99
N THR A 111 17.44 41.43 -24.27
CA THR A 111 16.65 42.09 -23.24
C THR A 111 15.70 41.11 -22.55
N LEU A 112 14.96 40.30 -23.32
CA LEU A 112 14.07 39.28 -22.76
C LEU A 112 14.83 38.18 -22.01
N GLU A 113 16.01 37.77 -22.47
CA GLU A 113 16.86 36.80 -21.77
C GLU A 113 17.21 37.32 -20.38
N THR A 114 17.73 38.54 -20.27
CA THR A 114 18.04 39.19 -18.98
C THR A 114 16.80 39.25 -18.08
N LYS A 115 15.68 39.80 -18.58
CA LYS A 115 14.43 39.89 -17.81
C LYS A 115 13.90 38.52 -17.39
N SER A 116 14.05 37.49 -18.21
CA SER A 116 13.59 36.13 -17.88
C SER A 116 14.35 35.52 -16.70
N ARG A 117 15.64 35.84 -16.54
CA ARG A 117 16.45 35.39 -15.40
C ARG A 117 15.98 36.07 -14.11
N GLU A 118 15.72 37.37 -14.15
CA GLU A 118 15.14 38.12 -13.03
C GLU A 118 13.78 37.55 -12.61
N VAL A 119 12.91 37.29 -13.58
CA VAL A 119 11.59 36.68 -13.34
C VAL A 119 11.74 35.28 -12.72
N THR A 120 12.66 34.47 -13.24
CA THR A 120 12.92 33.13 -12.70
C THR A 120 13.38 33.21 -11.24
N ASP A 121 14.22 34.19 -10.91
CA ASP A 121 14.72 34.39 -9.56
C ASP A 121 13.62 34.79 -8.57
N ILE A 122 12.69 35.66 -9.01
CA ILE A 122 11.49 36.01 -8.23
C ILE A 122 10.63 34.77 -7.99
N PHE A 123 10.33 34.01 -9.05
CA PHE A 123 9.52 32.79 -8.97
C PHE A 123 10.12 31.75 -8.01
N LEU A 124 11.44 31.57 -8.03
CA LEU A 124 12.12 30.59 -7.20
C LEU A 124 12.02 30.87 -5.70
N VAL A 125 11.82 32.12 -5.29
CA VAL A 125 11.67 32.46 -3.86
C VAL A 125 10.43 31.77 -3.30
N ASP A 126 9.29 31.96 -3.96
CA ASP A 126 8.01 31.41 -3.51
C ASP A 126 7.98 29.89 -3.68
N TRP A 127 8.53 29.39 -4.80
CA TRP A 127 8.56 27.95 -5.07
C TRP A 127 9.41 27.18 -4.04
N VAL A 128 10.59 27.70 -3.68
CA VAL A 128 11.47 27.06 -2.69
C VAL A 128 10.85 27.10 -1.29
N ASP A 129 10.21 28.19 -0.88
CA ASP A 129 9.53 28.26 0.43
C ASP A 129 8.37 27.25 0.51
N ALA A 130 7.56 27.17 -0.55
CA ALA A 130 6.47 26.20 -0.62
C ALA A 130 6.99 24.75 -0.60
N TYR A 131 8.09 24.47 -1.33
CA TYR A 131 8.72 23.16 -1.35
C TYR A 131 9.32 22.78 0.02
N ASP A 132 9.98 23.71 0.69
CA ASP A 132 10.56 23.49 2.01
C ASP A 132 9.47 23.17 3.04
N ARG A 133 8.36 23.91 3.03
CA ARG A 133 7.21 23.64 3.90
C ARG A 133 6.60 22.27 3.66
N LEU A 134 6.49 21.85 2.40
CA LEU A 134 5.98 20.52 2.05
C LEU A 134 6.89 19.41 2.60
N ILE A 135 8.21 19.52 2.41
CA ILE A 135 9.15 18.53 2.95
C ILE A 135 9.10 18.50 4.48
N ARG A 136 8.96 19.67 5.11
CA ARG A 136 8.86 19.76 6.58
C ARG A 136 7.57 19.16 7.11
N SER A 137 6.43 19.44 6.50
CA SER A 137 5.13 18.91 6.93
C SER A 137 5.08 17.39 6.77
N LEU A 138 5.63 16.89 5.67
CA LEU A 138 5.76 15.47 5.36
C LEU A 138 6.46 14.65 6.43
N MET A 139 7.52 15.24 6.99
CA MET A 139 8.49 14.49 7.77
C MET A 139 8.56 14.97 9.22
N LYS A 140 7.61 15.82 9.65
CA LYS A 140 7.59 16.43 10.99
C LYS A 140 7.59 15.39 12.11
N GLU A 141 7.02 14.21 11.85
CA GLU A 141 6.88 13.11 12.81
C GLU A 141 8.09 12.17 12.82
N SER A 142 9.02 12.29 11.86
CA SER A 142 10.18 11.40 11.76
C SER A 142 11.43 12.10 11.22
N GLN A 143 12.10 12.84 12.10
CA GLN A 143 13.35 13.56 11.82
C GLN A 143 14.45 12.66 11.22
N GLU A 144 14.61 11.43 11.72
CA GLU A 144 15.58 10.48 11.17
C GLU A 144 15.31 10.11 9.69
N GLN A 145 14.04 10.03 9.30
CA GLN A 145 13.67 9.78 7.91
C GLN A 145 14.04 10.95 6.99
N ILE A 146 14.10 12.19 7.49
CA ILE A 146 14.55 13.36 6.71
C ILE A 146 16.00 13.18 6.29
N LEU A 147 16.87 12.83 7.25
CA LEU A 147 18.28 12.60 6.96
C LEU A 147 18.46 11.41 6.02
N ALA A 148 17.72 10.32 6.23
CA ALA A 148 17.76 9.17 5.33
C ALA A 148 17.33 9.54 3.91
N PHE A 149 16.26 10.33 3.77
CA PHE A 149 15.77 10.85 2.51
C PHE A 149 16.80 11.75 1.81
N ILE A 150 17.33 12.76 2.52
CA ILE A 150 18.35 13.67 1.97
C ILE A 150 19.58 12.89 1.53
N LYS A 151 20.08 11.96 2.37
CA LYS A 151 21.25 11.14 2.05
C LYS A 151 21.02 10.19 0.88
N ALA A 152 19.84 9.59 0.77
CA ALA A 152 19.50 8.71 -0.35
C ALA A 152 19.53 9.45 -1.69
N ARG A 153 19.20 10.75 -1.68
CA ARG A 153 19.06 11.57 -2.90
C ARG A 153 20.20 12.57 -3.10
N SER A 154 21.15 12.67 -2.17
CA SER A 154 22.27 13.62 -2.21
C SER A 154 23.15 13.43 -3.46
N ASN A 155 23.18 12.23 -4.03
CA ASN A 155 23.92 11.89 -5.25
C ASN A 155 23.16 12.14 -6.56
N GLU A 156 21.87 12.50 -6.52
CA GLU A 156 21.12 12.89 -7.71
C GLU A 156 21.65 14.23 -8.25
N THR A 157 21.49 14.49 -9.55
CA THR A 157 21.79 15.82 -10.09
C THR A 157 20.76 16.83 -9.57
N ALA A 158 21.12 18.10 -9.52
CA ALA A 158 20.23 19.17 -9.06
C ALA A 158 18.92 19.18 -9.88
N GLU A 159 19.02 18.96 -11.19
CA GLU A 159 17.90 18.91 -12.12
C GLU A 159 17.02 17.68 -11.86
N ASN A 160 17.60 16.50 -11.63
CA ASN A 160 16.82 15.30 -11.30
C ASN A 160 16.07 15.47 -9.98
N LEU A 161 16.73 16.06 -8.98
CA LEU A 161 16.05 16.45 -7.74
C LEU A 161 14.88 17.36 -8.07
N ALA A 162 15.07 18.45 -8.79
CA ALA A 162 13.99 19.37 -9.14
C ALA A 162 12.87 18.75 -10.02
N LEU A 163 13.20 17.80 -10.90
CA LEU A 163 12.23 17.09 -11.74
C LEU A 163 11.32 16.17 -10.93
N ASN A 164 11.88 15.47 -9.95
CA ASN A 164 11.18 14.47 -9.15
C ASN A 164 10.11 15.05 -8.22
N PHE A 165 10.02 16.38 -8.10
CA PHE A 165 9.05 17.08 -7.24
C PHE A 165 8.16 18.06 -8.02
N ARG A 166 7.99 17.83 -9.33
CA ARG A 166 7.15 18.68 -10.19
C ARG A 166 5.65 18.68 -9.86
N HIS A 167 5.16 17.75 -9.04
CA HIS A 167 3.75 17.35 -9.14
C HIS A 167 2.72 18.14 -8.33
N ASP A 168 3.07 18.96 -7.32
CA ASP A 168 2.00 19.52 -6.45
C ASP A 168 2.17 20.94 -5.90
N LEU A 169 3.25 21.65 -6.25
CA LEU A 169 3.32 23.06 -5.90
C LEU A 169 2.61 23.83 -7.01
N SER A 170 1.33 24.16 -6.77
CA SER A 170 0.48 25.02 -7.58
C SER A 170 1.02 26.44 -7.87
N ALA A 171 2.32 26.68 -7.62
CA ALA A 171 3.00 27.90 -7.98
C ALA A 171 2.94 28.07 -9.50
N ALA A 172 2.35 29.20 -9.92
CA ALA A 172 2.41 29.65 -11.30
C ALA A 172 3.88 29.66 -11.75
N GLU A 173 4.17 29.04 -12.89
CA GLU A 173 5.52 28.96 -13.44
C GLU A 173 6.02 30.35 -13.86
N ALA A 174 7.34 30.51 -14.05
CA ALA A 174 7.96 31.80 -14.36
C ALA A 174 7.29 32.53 -15.55
N GLN A 175 6.94 31.79 -16.62
CA GLN A 175 6.28 32.36 -17.80
C GLN A 175 4.83 32.81 -17.58
N ASP A 176 4.19 32.39 -16.49
CA ASP A 176 2.82 32.76 -16.16
C ASP A 176 2.77 33.90 -15.14
N SER A 177 3.93 34.39 -14.71
CA SER A 177 4.04 35.48 -13.74
C SER A 177 3.67 36.84 -14.33
N LYS A 178 3.12 37.73 -13.49
CA LYS A 178 2.89 39.13 -13.85
C LYS A 178 4.18 39.84 -14.27
N ALA A 179 5.31 39.46 -13.67
CA ALA A 179 6.62 40.01 -13.99
C ALA A 179 7.06 39.66 -15.42
N TRP A 180 6.79 38.44 -15.89
CA TRP A 180 7.03 38.08 -17.29
C TRP A 180 6.12 38.82 -18.26
N ALA A 181 4.82 38.93 -17.93
CA ALA A 181 3.88 39.68 -18.75
C ALA A 181 4.29 41.15 -18.90
N ALA A 182 4.80 41.78 -17.83
CA ALA A 182 5.37 43.12 -17.87
C ALA A 182 6.65 43.18 -18.73
N ALA A 183 7.57 42.22 -18.54
CA ALA A 183 8.80 42.13 -19.33
C ALA A 183 8.54 42.06 -20.85
N LEU A 184 7.52 41.30 -21.26
CA LEU A 184 7.08 41.22 -22.65
C LEU A 184 6.52 42.55 -23.16
N LYS A 185 5.67 43.23 -22.39
CA LYS A 185 5.10 44.53 -22.77
C LYS A 185 6.16 45.63 -22.88
N ASP A 186 7.17 45.60 -22.03
CA ASP A 186 8.26 46.58 -22.05
C ASP A 186 9.20 46.39 -23.25
N THR A 187 9.30 45.16 -23.77
CA THR A 187 10.32 44.81 -24.78
C THR A 187 9.75 44.73 -26.19
N LEU A 188 8.49 44.33 -26.34
CA LEU A 188 7.80 44.19 -27.63
C LEU A 188 7.08 45.49 -27.99
N THR A 189 6.99 45.82 -29.28
CA THR A 189 6.04 46.87 -29.72
C THR A 189 4.60 46.43 -29.46
N PRO A 190 3.62 47.35 -29.43
CA PRO A 190 2.21 46.98 -29.27
C PRO A 190 1.73 45.94 -30.28
N GLU A 191 2.16 46.04 -31.55
CA GLU A 191 1.81 45.10 -32.62
C GLU A 191 2.46 43.73 -32.40
N GLN A 192 3.74 43.70 -31.99
CA GLN A 192 4.45 42.48 -31.66
C GLN A 192 3.84 41.78 -30.45
N TYR A 193 3.51 42.53 -29.40
CA TYR A 193 2.88 42.00 -28.20
C TYR A 193 1.51 41.41 -28.51
N ALA A 194 0.67 42.11 -29.28
CA ALA A 194 -0.62 41.60 -29.73
C ALA A 194 -0.49 40.32 -30.57
N THR A 195 0.52 40.26 -31.45
CA THR A 195 0.81 39.07 -32.27
C THR A 195 1.23 37.88 -31.40
N TRP A 196 2.12 38.10 -30.43
CA TRP A 196 2.53 37.08 -29.46
C TRP A 196 1.34 36.60 -28.63
N GLN A 197 0.56 37.51 -28.05
CA GLN A 197 -0.58 37.18 -27.20
C GLN A 197 -1.60 36.32 -27.95
N LYS A 198 -1.91 36.65 -29.22
CA LYS A 198 -2.80 35.86 -30.06
C LYS A 198 -2.25 34.46 -30.31
N SER A 199 -0.96 34.34 -30.61
CA SER A 199 -0.31 33.04 -30.85
C SER A 199 -0.26 32.17 -29.59
N ASP A 200 0.19 32.74 -28.46
CA ASP A 200 0.31 32.03 -27.18
C ASP A 200 -1.07 31.56 -26.69
N THR A 201 -2.09 32.42 -26.79
CA THR A 201 -3.47 32.05 -26.43
C THR A 201 -3.97 30.89 -27.29
N GLY A 202 -3.80 30.96 -28.62
CA GLY A 202 -4.23 29.89 -29.52
C GLY A 202 -3.48 28.56 -29.31
N GLU A 203 -2.18 28.60 -29.00
CA GLU A 203 -1.40 27.41 -28.65
C GLU A 203 -1.86 26.79 -27.32
N ARG A 204 -2.14 27.62 -26.31
CA ARG A 204 -2.66 27.16 -25.01
C ARG A 204 -4.05 26.56 -25.16
N GLU A 205 -4.96 27.20 -25.89
CA GLU A 205 -6.30 26.65 -26.18
C GLU A 205 -6.22 25.30 -26.90
N LYS A 206 -5.36 25.19 -27.92
CA LYS A 206 -5.15 23.92 -28.63
C LYS A 206 -4.60 22.83 -27.70
N LEU A 207 -3.66 23.20 -26.85
CA LEU A 207 -3.07 22.28 -25.88
C LEU A 207 -4.12 21.79 -24.87
N HIS A 208 -4.89 22.70 -24.28
CA HIS A 208 -5.96 22.38 -23.34
C HIS A 208 -7.02 21.47 -23.98
N ALA A 209 -7.37 21.72 -25.24
CA ALA A 209 -8.26 20.84 -26.00
C ALA A 209 -7.65 19.42 -26.19
N GLU A 210 -6.38 19.33 -26.60
CA GLU A 210 -5.70 18.02 -26.77
C GLU A 210 -5.60 17.24 -25.45
N ILE A 211 -5.29 17.91 -24.34
CA ILE A 211 -5.25 17.30 -23.01
C ILE A 211 -6.66 16.85 -22.60
N GLY A 212 -7.67 17.72 -22.76
CA GLY A 212 -9.05 17.46 -22.36
C GLY A 212 -9.65 16.24 -23.08
N ASP A 213 -9.39 16.10 -24.38
CA ASP A 213 -9.83 14.93 -25.16
C ASP A 213 -9.23 13.62 -24.63
N ARG A 214 -7.96 13.65 -24.22
CA ARG A 214 -7.28 12.48 -23.64
C ARG A 214 -7.75 12.17 -22.22
N LEU A 215 -7.91 13.20 -21.40
CA LEU A 215 -8.34 13.05 -20.01
C LEU A 215 -9.72 12.40 -19.92
N ASN A 216 -10.66 12.75 -20.80
CA ASN A 216 -11.97 12.11 -20.83
C ASN A 216 -11.84 10.58 -20.93
N ALA A 217 -11.09 10.10 -21.93
CA ALA A 217 -10.89 8.66 -22.13
C ALA A 217 -10.13 7.98 -20.98
N TRP A 218 -9.20 8.68 -20.33
CA TRP A 218 -8.44 8.13 -19.20
C TRP A 218 -9.22 8.13 -17.88
N LEU A 219 -10.17 9.04 -17.70
CA LEU A 219 -10.98 9.15 -16.48
C LEU A 219 -12.28 8.36 -16.55
N ASP A 220 -12.71 7.91 -17.74
CA ASP A 220 -13.91 7.08 -17.91
C ASP A 220 -13.91 5.81 -17.04
N PRO A 221 -12.82 5.02 -16.95
CA PRO A 221 -12.79 3.86 -16.05
C PRO A 221 -12.97 4.24 -14.56
N SER A 222 -12.40 5.37 -14.13
CA SER A 222 -12.57 5.87 -12.76
C SER A 222 -14.00 6.34 -12.51
N ARG A 223 -14.64 6.97 -13.52
CA ARG A 223 -16.05 7.37 -13.47
C ARG A 223 -16.98 6.16 -13.35
N GLU A 224 -16.75 5.10 -14.12
CA GLU A 224 -17.51 3.85 -14.04
C GLU A 224 -17.37 3.22 -12.65
N ALA A 225 -16.14 3.07 -12.15
CA ALA A 225 -15.87 2.52 -10.82
C ALA A 225 -16.54 3.33 -9.70
N MET A 226 -16.44 4.66 -9.72
CA MET A 226 -17.10 5.54 -8.75
C MET A 226 -18.63 5.46 -8.84
N ASN A 227 -19.19 5.35 -10.04
CA ASN A 227 -20.63 5.18 -10.22
C ASN A 227 -21.11 3.86 -9.61
N GLU A 228 -20.40 2.76 -9.81
CA GLU A 228 -20.74 1.46 -9.21
C GLU A 228 -20.71 1.52 -7.67
N GLU A 229 -19.67 2.16 -7.11
CA GLU A 229 -19.53 2.35 -5.66
C GLU A 229 -20.68 3.19 -5.09
N VAL A 230 -20.97 4.33 -5.72
CA VAL A 230 -22.06 5.20 -5.27
C VAL A 230 -23.42 4.52 -5.43
N LEU A 231 -23.69 3.81 -6.52
CA LEU A 231 -24.94 3.07 -6.70
C LEU A 231 -25.13 1.97 -5.67
N THR A 232 -24.04 1.28 -5.30
CA THR A 232 -24.02 0.32 -4.18
C THR A 232 -24.45 0.99 -2.88
N LYS A 233 -23.88 2.16 -2.58
CA LYS A 233 -24.23 2.94 -1.38
C LYS A 233 -25.67 3.46 -1.41
N VAL A 234 -26.14 3.93 -2.56
CA VAL A 234 -27.53 4.38 -2.74
C VAL A 234 -28.51 3.22 -2.53
N ALA A 235 -28.21 2.03 -3.04
CA ALA A 235 -29.04 0.84 -2.82
C ALA A 235 -29.08 0.47 -1.33
N GLN A 236 -27.93 0.49 -0.65
CA GLN A 236 -27.86 0.28 0.79
C GLN A 236 -28.72 1.28 1.56
N MET A 237 -28.53 2.59 1.34
CA MET A 237 -29.30 3.64 2.00
C MET A 237 -30.80 3.49 1.75
N SER A 238 -31.18 3.11 0.52
CA SER A 238 -32.58 2.90 0.15
C SER A 238 -33.21 1.75 0.93
N ARG A 239 -32.47 0.65 1.16
CA ARG A 239 -32.93 -0.48 1.97
C ARG A 239 -33.00 -0.14 3.45
N SER A 240 -31.91 0.43 4.01
CA SER A 240 -31.82 0.80 5.43
C SER A 240 -32.95 1.73 5.87
N LEU A 241 -33.25 2.73 5.04
CA LEU A 241 -34.28 3.72 5.33
C LEU A 241 -35.66 3.35 4.77
N ASN A 242 -35.78 2.20 4.09
CA ASN A 242 -37.00 1.78 3.38
C ASN A 242 -37.57 2.91 2.49
N LEU A 243 -36.70 3.52 1.67
CA LEU A 243 -37.07 4.67 0.84
C LEU A 243 -38.09 4.27 -0.23
N SER A 244 -39.01 5.19 -0.53
CA SER A 244 -39.87 5.05 -1.70
C SER A 244 -39.04 5.02 -2.98
N LYS A 245 -39.57 4.39 -4.04
CA LYS A 245 -38.91 4.35 -5.35
C LYS A 245 -38.52 5.74 -5.86
N GLU A 246 -39.40 6.73 -5.65
CA GLU A 246 -39.14 8.12 -6.04
C GLU A 246 -37.95 8.73 -5.28
N LYS A 247 -37.91 8.59 -3.95
CA LYS A 247 -36.77 9.06 -3.15
C LYS A 247 -35.48 8.32 -3.53
N ALA A 248 -35.56 7.01 -3.78
CA ALA A 248 -34.41 6.21 -4.20
C ALA A 248 -33.86 6.67 -5.57
N ASP A 249 -34.72 6.98 -6.53
CA ASP A 249 -34.30 7.49 -7.83
C ASP A 249 -33.73 8.92 -7.75
N GLN A 250 -34.28 9.78 -6.87
CA GLN A 250 -33.68 11.08 -6.55
C GLN A 250 -32.29 10.92 -5.92
N LEU A 251 -32.12 9.94 -5.02
CA LEU A 251 -30.83 9.64 -4.39
C LEU A 251 -29.80 9.15 -5.41
N LYS A 252 -30.19 8.33 -6.40
CA LYS A 252 -29.32 7.96 -7.53
C LYS A 252 -28.85 9.17 -8.32
N SER A 253 -29.73 10.15 -8.55
CA SER A 253 -29.37 11.40 -9.23
C SER A 253 -28.36 12.22 -8.42
N VAL A 254 -28.55 12.31 -7.09
CA VAL A 254 -27.56 12.95 -6.20
C VAL A 254 -26.22 12.25 -6.31
N GLY A 255 -26.22 10.91 -6.32
CA GLY A 255 -25.02 10.10 -6.51
C GLY A 255 -24.29 10.39 -7.82
N LYS A 256 -25.02 10.43 -8.95
CA LYS A 256 -24.45 10.78 -10.25
C LYS A 256 -23.81 12.17 -10.25
N SER A 257 -24.49 13.17 -9.68
CA SER A 257 -23.94 14.52 -9.57
C SER A 257 -22.68 14.59 -8.70
N ALA A 258 -22.61 13.77 -7.65
CA ALA A 258 -21.41 13.63 -6.83
C ALA A 258 -20.22 13.05 -7.62
N VAL A 259 -20.45 11.99 -8.41
CA VAL A 259 -19.44 11.43 -9.31
C VAL A 259 -19.00 12.44 -10.37
N ASP A 260 -19.94 13.19 -10.95
CA ASP A 260 -19.62 14.25 -11.93
C ASP A 260 -18.73 15.34 -11.31
N GLU A 261 -19.03 15.80 -10.09
CA GLU A 261 -18.22 16.77 -9.36
C GLU A 261 -16.80 16.22 -9.06
N SER A 262 -16.71 14.97 -8.61
CA SER A 262 -15.45 14.27 -8.34
C SER A 262 -14.57 14.14 -9.58
N ILE A 263 -15.14 13.66 -10.69
CA ILE A 263 -14.40 13.54 -11.96
C ILE A 263 -14.01 14.91 -12.51
N GLY A 264 -14.84 15.94 -12.30
CA GLY A 264 -14.49 17.32 -12.62
C GLY A 264 -13.23 17.79 -11.86
N LYS A 265 -13.17 17.57 -10.55
CA LYS A 265 -11.98 17.89 -9.72
C LYS A 265 -10.74 17.13 -10.17
N MET A 266 -10.87 15.82 -10.43
CA MET A 266 -9.77 15.01 -10.96
C MET A 266 -9.29 15.58 -12.31
N ARG A 267 -10.21 15.85 -13.23
CA ARG A 267 -9.88 16.45 -14.54
C ARG A 267 -9.10 17.75 -14.36
N ASP A 268 -9.57 18.66 -13.53
CA ASP A 268 -8.90 19.94 -13.30
C ASP A 268 -7.49 19.77 -12.74
N ARG A 269 -7.30 18.84 -11.80
CA ARG A 269 -5.98 18.50 -11.25
C ARG A 269 -5.06 17.95 -12.33
N GLU A 270 -5.51 16.93 -13.05
CA GLU A 270 -4.70 16.24 -14.06
C GLU A 270 -4.40 17.15 -15.26
N GLU A 271 -5.36 17.99 -15.67
CA GLU A 271 -5.16 18.94 -16.77
C GLU A 271 -4.07 19.96 -16.42
N LYS A 272 -4.11 20.51 -15.20
CA LYS A 272 -3.06 21.42 -14.70
C LYS A 272 -1.70 20.71 -14.63
N MET A 273 -1.67 19.48 -14.11
CA MET A 273 -0.45 18.69 -14.03
C MET A 273 0.17 18.46 -15.41
N ILE A 274 -0.62 17.99 -16.38
CA ILE A 274 -0.15 17.68 -17.74
C ILE A 274 0.25 18.96 -18.48
N ALA A 275 -0.50 20.05 -18.34
CA ALA A 275 -0.18 21.32 -18.96
C ALA A 275 1.16 21.89 -18.45
N ALA A 276 1.49 21.65 -17.17
CA ALA A 276 2.74 22.09 -16.55
C ALA A 276 3.98 21.25 -16.95
N MET A 277 3.78 20.07 -17.55
CA MET A 277 4.88 19.22 -18.01
C MET A 277 5.70 19.89 -19.12
N ASP A 278 6.97 19.51 -19.25
CA ASP A 278 7.75 19.84 -20.42
C ASP A 278 7.15 19.19 -21.67
N GLU A 279 7.39 19.82 -22.82
CA GLU A 279 6.72 19.47 -24.07
C GLU A 279 6.96 18.01 -24.50
N ASP A 280 8.16 17.48 -24.25
CA ASP A 280 8.52 16.13 -24.64
C ASP A 280 7.94 15.07 -23.70
N ALA A 281 8.01 15.29 -22.38
CA ALA A 281 7.34 14.44 -21.40
C ALA A 281 5.82 14.43 -21.63
N ARG A 282 5.23 15.60 -21.88
CA ARG A 282 3.80 15.75 -22.18
C ARG A 282 3.42 14.99 -23.45
N ARG A 283 4.18 15.16 -24.54
CA ARG A 283 3.97 14.40 -25.79
C ARG A 283 4.07 12.90 -25.57
N GLN A 284 5.02 12.45 -24.75
CA GLN A 284 5.16 11.04 -24.42
C GLN A 284 3.95 10.54 -23.60
N MET A 285 3.49 11.33 -22.64
CA MET A 285 2.32 11.02 -21.83
C MET A 285 1.04 10.94 -22.68
N LEU A 286 0.77 11.92 -23.54
CA LEU A 286 -0.40 11.95 -24.43
C LEU A 286 -0.39 10.82 -25.49
N LYS A 287 0.78 10.22 -25.77
CA LYS A 287 0.89 9.03 -26.62
C LYS A 287 0.52 7.73 -25.89
N ASN A 288 0.64 7.69 -24.56
CA ASN A 288 0.31 6.50 -23.79
C ASN A 288 -1.21 6.29 -23.81
N ARG A 289 -1.63 5.07 -24.13
CA ARG A 289 -3.06 4.75 -24.22
C ARG A 289 -3.69 4.43 -22.87
N ASN A 290 -2.92 3.90 -21.93
CA ASN A 290 -3.41 3.43 -20.64
C ASN A 290 -2.69 4.16 -19.50
N ILE A 291 -3.24 5.30 -19.08
CA ILE A 291 -2.85 5.96 -17.84
C ILE A 291 -4.02 5.84 -16.88
N TYR A 292 -3.74 5.43 -15.65
CA TYR A 292 -4.73 5.34 -14.58
C TYR A 292 -4.47 6.44 -13.57
N PHE A 293 -5.48 7.25 -13.30
CA PHE A 293 -5.45 8.27 -12.25
C PHE A 293 -6.31 7.82 -11.08
N SER A 294 -5.70 7.78 -9.90
CA SER A 294 -6.44 7.50 -8.68
C SER A 294 -7.06 8.77 -8.13
N PRO A 295 -8.31 8.74 -7.66
CA PRO A 295 -8.88 9.85 -6.92
C PRO A 295 -8.13 10.06 -5.61
N SER A 296 -7.98 11.32 -5.21
CA SER A 296 -7.64 11.66 -3.83
C SER A 296 -8.85 11.43 -2.92
N GLN A 297 -8.63 11.41 -1.60
CA GLN A 297 -9.73 11.27 -0.64
C GLN A 297 -10.75 12.43 -0.75
N GLU A 298 -10.29 13.63 -1.05
CA GLU A 298 -11.14 14.82 -1.21
C GLU A 298 -11.95 14.81 -2.50
N GLU A 299 -11.48 14.06 -3.49
CA GLU A 299 -12.15 13.79 -4.76
C GLU A 299 -13.10 12.60 -4.68
N SER A 300 -13.28 11.98 -3.51
CA SER A 300 -14.32 10.96 -3.34
C SER A 300 -15.72 11.56 -3.58
N PRO A 301 -16.65 10.84 -4.24
CA PRO A 301 -18.02 11.29 -4.36
C PRO A 301 -18.68 11.63 -3.01
N GLU A 302 -18.32 10.94 -1.94
CA GLU A 302 -18.91 11.13 -0.61
C GLU A 302 -18.49 12.44 0.07
N THR A 303 -17.31 12.95 -0.27
CA THR A 303 -16.80 14.22 0.25
C THR A 303 -17.30 15.42 -0.55
N SER A 304 -17.85 15.18 -1.75
CA SER A 304 -18.37 16.21 -2.66
C SER A 304 -19.47 17.07 -2.05
N LYS A 305 -19.56 18.32 -2.53
CA LYS A 305 -20.60 19.25 -2.09
C LYS A 305 -21.97 18.80 -2.59
N ALA A 306 -22.04 18.26 -3.80
CA ALA A 306 -23.24 17.68 -4.40
C ALA A 306 -23.83 16.57 -3.52
N TRP A 307 -23.00 15.65 -3.03
CA TRP A 307 -23.45 14.57 -2.15
C TRP A 307 -24.01 15.11 -0.82
N LYS A 308 -23.20 15.87 -0.07
CA LYS A 308 -23.57 16.40 1.25
C LYS A 308 -24.84 17.26 1.20
N THR A 309 -24.91 18.16 0.21
CA THR A 309 -26.07 19.03 0.02
C THR A 309 -27.29 18.25 -0.45
N GLY A 310 -27.11 17.31 -1.37
CA GLY A 310 -28.18 16.45 -1.89
C GLY A 310 -28.82 15.60 -0.79
N LEU A 311 -28.00 14.94 0.05
CA LEU A 311 -28.47 14.16 1.20
C LEU A 311 -29.22 15.03 2.22
N THR A 312 -28.72 16.23 2.50
CA THR A 312 -29.37 17.14 3.46
C THR A 312 -30.74 17.60 2.98
N LYS A 313 -30.91 17.81 1.67
CA LYS A 313 -32.18 18.21 1.05
C LYS A 313 -33.16 17.04 0.90
N LEU A 314 -32.66 15.85 0.60
CA LEU A 314 -33.50 14.69 0.27
C LEU A 314 -33.96 13.92 1.51
N LEU A 315 -33.08 13.77 2.50
CA LEU A 315 -33.35 12.99 3.71
C LEU A 315 -33.78 13.88 4.87
N SER A 316 -34.60 13.35 5.78
CA SER A 316 -34.92 14.00 7.04
C SER A 316 -33.73 13.97 8.01
N ALA A 317 -33.80 14.74 9.09
CA ALA A 317 -32.78 14.69 10.14
C ALA A 317 -32.73 13.31 10.82
N ASP A 318 -33.88 12.66 11.01
CA ASP A 318 -33.97 11.34 11.61
C ASP A 318 -33.43 10.25 10.68
N GLU A 319 -33.74 10.31 9.38
CA GLU A 319 -33.20 9.41 8.36
C GLU A 319 -31.66 9.51 8.31
N ARG A 320 -31.10 10.73 8.34
CA ARG A 320 -29.63 10.90 8.41
C ARG A 320 -29.03 10.36 9.70
N LYS A 321 -29.65 10.62 10.85
CA LYS A 321 -29.20 10.09 12.14
C LYS A 321 -29.21 8.56 12.18
N GLN A 322 -30.20 7.93 11.54
CA GLN A 322 -30.24 6.49 11.40
C GLN A 322 -29.05 5.98 10.59
N LEU A 323 -28.74 6.58 9.43
CA LEU A 323 -27.57 6.21 8.63
C LEU A 323 -26.26 6.39 9.39
N ASP A 324 -26.12 7.49 10.14
CA ASP A 324 -24.93 7.74 10.97
C ASP A 324 -24.79 6.68 12.08
N THR A 325 -25.91 6.26 12.68
CA THR A 325 -25.94 5.21 13.70
C THR A 325 -25.55 3.87 13.10
N GLU A 326 -26.14 3.49 11.96
CA GLU A 326 -25.77 2.26 11.24
C GLU A 326 -24.29 2.28 10.85
N ALA A 327 -23.78 3.38 10.30
CA ALA A 327 -22.38 3.52 9.93
C ALA A 327 -21.43 3.37 11.14
N ALA A 328 -21.81 3.93 12.29
CA ALA A 328 -21.06 3.78 13.54
C ALA A 328 -21.09 2.33 14.05
N GLU A 329 -22.23 1.64 13.93
CA GLU A 329 -22.33 0.21 14.27
C GLU A 329 -21.47 -0.66 13.34
N HIS A 330 -21.55 -0.47 12.02
CA HIS A 330 -20.69 -1.16 11.04
C HIS A 330 -19.20 -0.94 11.37
N LEU A 331 -18.80 0.29 11.70
CA LEU A 331 -17.43 0.61 12.09
C LEU A 331 -17.03 -0.06 13.40
N SER A 332 -17.89 0.00 14.42
CA SER A 332 -17.65 -0.64 15.71
C SER A 332 -17.42 -2.14 15.57
N ARG A 333 -18.21 -2.82 14.73
CA ARG A 333 -18.02 -4.24 14.44
C ARG A 333 -16.68 -4.55 13.77
N ARG A 334 -16.25 -3.75 12.80
CA ARG A 334 -14.92 -3.89 12.17
C ARG A 334 -13.79 -3.70 13.15
N VAL A 335 -13.88 -2.67 13.99
CA VAL A 335 -12.91 -2.40 15.04
C VAL A 335 -12.81 -3.56 16.02
N GLN A 336 -13.94 -4.09 16.51
CA GLN A 336 -13.97 -5.23 17.42
C GLN A 336 -13.39 -6.49 16.77
N ALA A 337 -13.76 -6.77 15.52
CA ALA A 337 -13.25 -7.93 14.80
C ALA A 337 -11.73 -7.83 14.53
N LEU A 338 -11.22 -6.64 14.16
CA LEU A 338 -9.79 -6.42 14.02
C LEU A 338 -9.07 -6.58 15.37
N ALA A 339 -9.60 -6.00 16.45
CA ALA A 339 -9.01 -6.11 17.78
C ALA A 339 -8.87 -7.56 18.21
N ARG A 340 -9.92 -8.36 18.02
CA ARG A 340 -9.92 -9.79 18.35
C ARG A 340 -8.96 -10.58 17.45
N LEU A 341 -8.84 -10.21 16.16
CA LEU A 341 -7.86 -10.78 15.25
C LEU A 341 -6.42 -10.42 15.67
N MET A 342 -6.15 -9.19 16.08
CA MET A 342 -4.86 -8.77 16.63
C MET A 342 -4.49 -9.65 17.82
N VAL A 343 -5.40 -9.85 18.76
CA VAL A 343 -5.19 -10.77 19.90
C VAL A 343 -4.87 -12.19 19.42
N ALA A 344 -5.55 -12.69 18.38
CA ALA A 344 -5.27 -14.03 17.83
C ALA A 344 -3.88 -14.11 17.16
N GLU A 345 -3.44 -13.06 16.47
CA GLU A 345 -2.10 -12.98 15.88
C GLU A 345 -1.00 -12.92 16.94
N ILE A 346 -1.25 -12.18 18.02
CA ILE A 346 -0.38 -12.17 19.20
C ILE A 346 -0.34 -13.56 19.83
N ASP A 347 -1.49 -14.18 20.03
CA ASP A 347 -1.64 -15.49 20.67
C ASP A 347 -0.83 -16.56 19.93
N ALA A 348 -0.85 -16.55 18.59
CA ALA A 348 -0.07 -17.47 17.77
C ALA A 348 1.44 -17.38 17.99
N ARG A 349 1.96 -16.28 18.58
CA ARG A 349 3.39 -16.02 18.78
C ARG A 349 3.81 -15.97 20.25
N VAL A 350 2.83 -15.85 21.16
CA VAL A 350 3.05 -15.64 22.59
C VAL A 350 2.40 -16.75 23.44
N ALA A 351 1.49 -17.54 22.85
CA ALA A 351 0.72 -18.59 23.51
C ALA A 351 0.07 -18.09 24.80
N LEU A 352 -0.97 -17.26 24.63
CA LEU A 352 -1.75 -16.61 25.66
C LEU A 352 -2.75 -17.58 26.30
N THR A 353 -3.03 -17.37 27.58
CA THR A 353 -4.16 -18.01 28.26
C THR A 353 -5.48 -17.35 27.86
N ALA A 354 -6.62 -17.98 28.18
CA ALA A 354 -7.94 -17.39 27.96
C ALA A 354 -8.11 -16.04 28.69
N ASP A 355 -7.62 -15.93 29.94
CA ASP A 355 -7.67 -14.68 30.72
C ASP A 355 -6.82 -13.58 30.07
N GLN A 356 -5.61 -13.92 29.62
CA GLN A 356 -4.73 -12.96 28.96
C GLN A 356 -5.33 -12.40 27.67
N ARG A 357 -5.99 -13.24 26.87
CA ARG A 357 -6.72 -12.79 25.66
C ARG A 357 -7.80 -11.77 26.00
N LYS A 358 -8.64 -12.09 27.00
CA LYS A 358 -9.72 -11.20 27.46
C LYS A 358 -9.17 -9.85 27.96
N ARG A 359 -8.02 -9.85 28.62
CA ARG A 359 -7.37 -8.62 29.13
C ARG A 359 -6.65 -7.81 28.06
N LEU A 360 -6.18 -8.44 26.98
CA LEU A 360 -5.54 -7.77 25.85
C LEU A 360 -6.53 -7.19 24.84
N GLU A 361 -7.74 -7.73 24.74
CA GLU A 361 -8.75 -7.30 23.76
C GLU A 361 -9.10 -5.80 23.87
N PRO A 362 -9.33 -5.20 25.05
CA PRO A 362 -9.56 -3.76 25.17
C PRO A 362 -8.36 -2.91 24.72
N ILE A 363 -7.13 -3.41 24.91
CA ILE A 363 -5.91 -2.73 24.45
C ILE A 363 -5.86 -2.74 22.92
N CYS A 364 -6.07 -3.90 22.32
CA CYS A 364 -6.11 -4.04 20.85
C CYS A 364 -7.27 -3.23 20.24
N GLN A 365 -8.40 -3.12 20.93
CA GLN A 365 -9.53 -2.31 20.48
C GLN A 365 -9.16 -0.82 20.39
N ARG A 366 -8.50 -0.25 21.41
CA ARG A 366 -8.05 1.15 21.36
C ARG A 366 -7.04 1.40 20.22
N ILE A 367 -6.21 0.42 19.90
CA ILE A 367 -5.27 0.49 18.77
C ILE A 367 -6.06 0.46 17.44
N ALA A 368 -6.98 -0.49 17.29
CA ALA A 368 -7.84 -0.62 16.11
C ALA A 368 -8.73 0.62 15.87
N GLU A 369 -9.24 1.25 16.92
CA GLU A 369 -10.03 2.49 16.84
C GLU A 369 -9.22 3.65 16.24
N LYS A 370 -7.95 3.78 16.64
CA LYS A 370 -7.06 4.81 16.09
C LYS A 370 -6.68 4.54 14.63
N ASP A 371 -6.57 3.27 14.25
CA ASP A 371 -6.29 2.84 12.87
C ASP A 371 -7.56 2.67 12.00
N SER A 372 -8.73 3.03 12.53
CA SER A 372 -10.04 2.83 11.87
C SER A 372 -10.16 3.53 10.50
N LYS A 373 -9.39 4.60 10.27
CA LYS A 373 -9.29 5.27 8.97
C LYS A 373 -8.61 4.37 7.92
N SER A 374 -7.56 3.63 8.31
CA SER A 374 -6.89 2.67 7.43
C SER A 374 -7.83 1.51 7.07
N LEU A 375 -8.60 1.01 8.04
CA LEU A 375 -9.61 -0.04 7.81
C LEU A 375 -10.65 0.38 6.76
N SER A 376 -11.11 1.62 6.82
CA SER A 376 -12.14 2.13 5.90
C SER A 376 -11.65 2.21 4.44
N ASN A 377 -10.35 2.37 4.21
CA ASN A 377 -9.74 2.46 2.88
C ASN A 377 -9.25 1.10 2.34
N SER A 378 -9.26 0.04 3.17
CA SER A 378 -8.55 -1.21 2.89
C SER A 378 -9.24 -2.16 1.92
N LEU A 379 -10.48 -1.93 1.45
CA LEU A 379 -11.13 -2.84 0.47
C LEU A 379 -11.20 -2.30 -0.96
N GLY A 380 -10.91 -1.00 -1.17
CA GLY A 380 -11.10 -0.33 -2.46
C GLY A 380 -10.04 -0.67 -3.51
N GLN A 381 -8.85 -1.12 -3.09
CA GLN A 381 -7.76 -1.45 -4.00
C GLN A 381 -7.40 -2.93 -3.83
N GLY A 382 -7.69 -3.77 -4.83
CA GLY A 382 -7.58 -5.23 -4.71
C GLY A 382 -6.28 -5.76 -4.09
N TYR A 383 -5.17 -5.02 -4.17
CA TYR A 383 -3.85 -5.38 -3.62
C TYR A 383 -3.59 -4.94 -2.17
N SER A 384 -4.56 -4.35 -1.47
CA SER A 384 -4.40 -3.97 -0.08
C SER A 384 -4.16 -5.20 0.81
N GLN A 385 -3.17 -5.07 1.68
CA GLN A 385 -2.86 -6.04 2.73
C GLN A 385 -3.02 -5.34 4.06
N ILE A 386 -3.62 -6.05 5.01
CA ILE A 386 -3.77 -5.58 6.38
C ILE A 386 -2.58 -6.11 7.16
N ASP A 387 -1.60 -5.25 7.43
CA ASP A 387 -0.46 -5.60 8.28
C ASP A 387 -0.85 -5.38 9.75
N VAL A 388 -1.50 -6.39 10.34
CA VAL A 388 -1.94 -6.40 11.75
C VAL A 388 -0.82 -6.01 12.70
N MET A 389 0.40 -6.46 12.38
CA MET A 389 1.56 -6.20 13.20
C MET A 389 2.15 -4.80 12.93
N ALA A 390 2.01 -4.24 11.73
CA ALA A 390 2.21 -2.80 11.51
C ALA A 390 1.32 -1.99 12.44
N THR A 391 0.02 -2.31 12.49
CA THR A 391 -0.96 -1.65 13.35
C THR A 391 -0.53 -1.73 14.83
N LEU A 392 -0.03 -2.88 15.29
CA LEU A 392 0.54 -3.05 16.64
C LEU A 392 1.85 -2.27 16.88
N SER A 393 2.60 -1.98 15.81
CA SER A 393 3.88 -1.24 15.86
C SER A 393 3.74 0.29 15.73
N THR A 394 2.52 0.80 15.52
CA THR A 394 2.24 2.24 15.37
C THR A 394 2.54 3.02 16.65
N GLU A 395 2.39 4.36 16.61
CA GLU A 395 2.58 5.26 17.76
C GLU A 395 1.72 4.88 18.98
N VAL A 396 0.66 4.10 18.77
CA VAL A 396 -0.21 3.56 19.81
C VAL A 396 0.38 2.27 20.36
N LYS A 397 1.62 2.33 20.86
CA LYS A 397 2.20 1.19 21.57
C LYS A 397 1.37 0.92 22.82
N PRO A 398 1.03 -0.34 23.12
CA PRO A 398 0.42 -0.64 24.40
C PRO A 398 1.39 -0.23 25.51
N ASP A 399 0.86 0.35 26.59
CA ASP A 399 1.67 0.78 27.72
C ASP A 399 2.48 -0.42 28.26
N GLU A 400 3.77 -0.20 28.50
CA GLU A 400 4.65 -1.23 29.03
C GLU A 400 4.13 -1.71 30.40
N ALA A 401 3.57 -0.82 31.22
CA ALA A 401 2.98 -1.22 32.49
C ALA A 401 1.72 -2.09 32.31
N GLU A 402 0.84 -1.76 31.37
CA GLU A 402 -0.36 -2.54 31.05
C GLU A 402 -0.01 -3.94 30.53
N THR A 403 0.90 -4.04 29.55
CA THR A 403 1.37 -5.33 29.03
C THR A 403 2.12 -6.13 30.09
N LYS A 404 2.85 -5.45 31.00
CA LYS A 404 3.54 -6.09 32.12
C LYS A 404 2.59 -6.70 33.16
N ALA A 405 1.41 -6.14 33.31
CA ALA A 405 0.39 -6.68 34.20
C ALA A 405 -0.31 -7.93 33.64
N ILE A 406 -0.25 -8.17 32.32
CA ILE A 406 -0.97 -9.26 31.65
C ILE A 406 -0.05 -10.43 31.27
N LEU A 407 1.09 -10.14 30.67
CA LEU A 407 1.98 -11.14 30.09
C LEU A 407 3.04 -11.60 31.09
N GLU A 408 3.41 -12.89 31.05
CA GLU A 408 4.57 -13.40 31.77
C GLU A 408 5.89 -12.85 31.18
N PRO A 409 7.01 -12.88 31.94
CA PRO A 409 8.29 -12.37 31.44
C PRO A 409 8.73 -12.97 30.10
N ILE A 410 8.57 -14.29 29.90
CA ILE A 410 8.93 -14.97 28.65
C ILE A 410 7.99 -14.57 27.50
N GLN A 411 6.70 -14.45 27.78
CA GLN A 411 5.70 -13.98 26.81
C GLN A 411 5.97 -12.55 26.35
N ARG A 412 6.44 -11.67 27.25
CA ARG A 412 6.88 -10.32 26.89
C ARG A 412 8.11 -10.31 25.99
N GLN A 413 9.06 -11.21 26.22
CA GLN A 413 10.23 -11.34 25.35
C GLN A 413 9.81 -11.75 23.93
N HIS A 414 8.90 -12.72 23.80
CA HIS A 414 8.34 -13.11 22.50
C HIS A 414 7.60 -11.94 21.83
N TRP A 415 6.75 -11.23 22.58
CA TRP A 415 6.08 -10.02 22.08
C TRP A 415 7.06 -9.00 21.50
N LEU A 416 8.10 -8.64 22.27
CA LEU A 416 9.10 -7.65 21.85
C LEU A 416 9.91 -8.14 20.63
N ALA A 417 10.25 -9.43 20.58
CA ALA A 417 10.95 -10.02 19.45
C ALA A 417 10.13 -9.91 18.16
N VAL A 418 8.82 -10.17 18.22
CA VAL A 418 7.91 -10.05 17.08
C VAL A 418 7.84 -8.60 16.59
N CYS A 419 7.69 -7.63 17.51
CA CYS A 419 7.67 -6.22 17.15
C CYS A 419 8.99 -5.75 16.50
N LYS A 420 10.12 -6.32 16.92
CA LYS A 420 11.45 -5.99 16.39
C LYS A 420 11.68 -6.55 14.98
N ILE A 421 11.37 -7.83 14.76
CA ILE A 421 11.56 -8.51 13.46
C ILE A 421 10.83 -7.75 12.35
N GLN A 422 9.60 -7.32 12.60
CA GLN A 422 8.83 -6.54 11.62
C GLN A 422 9.47 -5.20 11.27
N THR A 423 10.03 -4.51 12.26
CA THR A 423 10.70 -3.22 12.01
C THR A 423 11.92 -3.42 11.12
N GLU A 424 12.70 -4.48 11.36
CA GLU A 424 13.89 -4.82 10.58
C GLU A 424 13.56 -5.35 9.18
N GLU A 425 12.57 -6.24 9.04
CA GLU A 425 12.10 -6.76 7.75
C GLU A 425 11.45 -5.65 6.90
N ARG A 426 10.62 -4.76 7.48
CA ARG A 426 10.05 -3.59 6.78
C ARG A 426 11.14 -2.64 6.30
N ASN A 427 12.17 -2.40 7.13
CA ASN A 427 13.31 -1.58 6.76
C ASN A 427 14.19 -2.26 5.68
N ALA A 428 14.27 -3.59 5.67
CA ALA A 428 14.99 -4.35 4.65
C ALA A 428 14.24 -4.39 3.31
N GLN A 429 12.91 -4.55 3.32
CA GLN A 429 12.07 -4.52 2.11
C GLN A 429 11.98 -3.12 1.49
N SER A 430 12.02 -2.06 2.32
CA SER A 430 12.07 -0.67 1.85
C SER A 430 13.42 -0.31 1.21
N ARG A 431 14.46 -1.12 1.47
CA ARG A 431 15.72 -1.05 0.75
C ARG A 431 15.61 -1.97 -0.47
N THR A 432 14.99 -1.49 -1.56
CA THR A 432 15.42 -2.00 -2.87
C THR A 432 16.92 -1.80 -2.96
N PRO A 433 17.73 -2.85 -3.15
CA PRO A 433 19.13 -2.66 -3.46
C PRO A 433 19.15 -1.95 -4.81
N THR A 434 19.33 -0.63 -4.80
CA THR A 434 19.85 0.09 -5.97
C THR A 434 21.33 -0.30 -6.06
N VAL A 435 21.58 -1.56 -6.41
CA VAL A 435 22.86 -1.98 -6.95
C VAL A 435 22.90 -1.33 -8.32
N LYS A 436 23.40 -0.10 -8.37
CA LYS A 436 24.10 0.35 -9.57
C LYS A 436 25.07 -0.78 -9.90
N PRO A 437 25.21 -1.20 -11.17
CA PRO A 437 26.47 -1.76 -11.58
C PRO A 437 27.47 -0.66 -11.23
N LYS A 438 28.21 -0.81 -10.12
CA LYS A 438 29.46 -0.08 -10.01
C LYS A 438 30.19 -0.49 -11.28
N GLU A 439 30.65 0.48 -12.06
CA GLU A 439 31.80 0.23 -12.92
C GLU A 439 32.93 -0.16 -11.97
N GLU A 440 32.94 -1.44 -11.57
CA GLU A 440 34.11 -2.08 -11.04
C GLU A 440 35.09 -2.01 -12.19
N LYS A 441 36.08 -1.10 -12.06
CA LYS A 441 37.35 -1.23 -12.76
C LYS A 441 37.69 -2.70 -12.76
N ALA A 442 37.90 -3.29 -13.94
CA ALA A 442 38.11 -4.70 -14.17
C ALA A 442 39.00 -5.32 -13.08
N ALA A 443 38.38 -5.76 -12.00
CA ALA A 443 39.01 -6.58 -11.02
C ALA A 443 39.18 -7.94 -11.68
N LEU A 444 40.27 -8.63 -11.34
CA LEU A 444 40.50 -10.00 -11.76
C LEU A 444 39.20 -10.81 -11.60
N PRO A 445 38.85 -11.68 -12.55
CA PRO A 445 37.66 -12.51 -12.44
C PRO A 445 37.69 -13.19 -11.06
N PRO A 446 36.63 -13.10 -10.26
CA PRO A 446 36.64 -13.70 -8.93
C PRO A 446 36.98 -15.18 -9.08
N GLU A 447 37.89 -15.66 -8.24
CA GLU A 447 38.31 -17.04 -8.27
C GLU A 447 37.11 -17.95 -7.95
N PRO A 448 37.06 -19.20 -8.44
CA PRO A 448 36.00 -20.14 -8.12
C PRO A 448 35.72 -20.26 -6.60
N GLU A 449 36.75 -20.07 -5.77
CA GLU A 449 36.65 -20.05 -4.32
C GLU A 449 35.83 -18.88 -3.77
N ASP A 450 35.88 -17.70 -4.41
CA ASP A 450 35.10 -16.53 -3.99
C ASP A 450 33.62 -16.68 -4.32
N VAL A 451 33.30 -17.43 -5.39
CA VAL A 451 31.93 -17.81 -5.73
C VAL A 451 31.38 -18.78 -4.69
N GLU A 452 32.11 -19.83 -4.36
CA GLU A 452 31.70 -20.81 -3.34
C GLU A 452 31.59 -20.16 -1.95
N ARG A 453 32.49 -19.22 -1.61
CA ARG A 453 32.38 -18.45 -0.36
C ARG A 453 31.11 -17.61 -0.33
N ALA A 454 30.78 -16.90 -1.42
CA ALA A 454 29.56 -16.09 -1.49
C ALA A 454 28.28 -16.93 -1.37
N ILE A 455 28.26 -18.12 -1.99
CA ILE A 455 27.16 -19.08 -1.85
C ILE A 455 27.04 -19.57 -0.41
N SER A 456 28.16 -19.94 0.21
CA SER A 456 28.22 -20.42 1.59
C SER A 456 27.74 -19.36 2.58
N ASP A 457 28.24 -18.12 2.47
CA ASP A 457 27.82 -17.00 3.33
C ASP A 457 26.31 -16.71 3.20
N TYR A 458 25.79 -16.77 1.97
CA TYR A 458 24.36 -16.58 1.70
C TYR A 458 23.51 -17.67 2.35
N LEU A 459 23.87 -18.94 2.14
CA LEU A 459 23.18 -20.09 2.70
C LEU A 459 23.26 -20.11 4.23
N GLU A 460 24.41 -19.79 4.83
CA GLU A 460 24.57 -19.69 6.29
C GLU A 460 23.67 -18.58 6.86
N GLY A 461 23.64 -17.41 6.21
CA GLY A 461 22.76 -16.31 6.60
C GLY A 461 21.28 -16.70 6.60
N LYS A 462 20.84 -17.43 5.56
CA LYS A 462 19.47 -17.95 5.45
C LYS A 462 19.19 -19.06 6.46
N GLU A 463 20.12 -20.00 6.63
CA GLU A 463 20.02 -21.09 7.60
C GLU A 463 19.83 -20.53 9.02
N ARG A 464 20.63 -19.54 9.42
CA ARG A 464 20.52 -18.92 10.74
C ARG A 464 19.13 -18.31 10.97
N LEU A 465 18.58 -17.62 9.97
CA LEU A 465 17.24 -17.04 10.04
C LEU A 465 16.16 -18.13 10.19
N HIS A 466 16.21 -19.15 9.34
CA HIS A 466 15.25 -20.25 9.39
C HIS A 466 15.36 -21.06 10.69
N ARG A 467 16.57 -21.25 11.21
CA ARG A 467 16.82 -21.87 12.51
C ARG A 467 16.16 -21.10 13.63
N GLN A 468 16.35 -19.78 13.64
CA GLN A 468 15.74 -18.94 14.65
C GLN A 468 14.21 -19.02 14.61
N LYS A 469 13.61 -19.01 13.40
CA LYS A 469 12.15 -19.15 13.21
C LYS A 469 11.65 -20.53 13.70
N ALA A 470 12.24 -21.61 13.22
CA ALA A 470 11.88 -22.99 13.60
C ALA A 470 12.01 -23.24 15.11
N LEU A 471 13.11 -22.78 15.70
CA LEU A 471 13.38 -22.94 17.12
C LEU A 471 12.41 -22.12 17.97
N ALA A 472 12.10 -20.88 17.58
CA ALA A 472 11.13 -20.05 18.30
C ALA A 472 9.75 -20.70 18.33
N GLU A 473 9.28 -21.23 17.19
CA GLU A 473 8.01 -21.95 17.11
C GLU A 473 7.99 -23.20 18.00
N ALA A 474 9.05 -24.00 17.97
CA ALA A 474 9.13 -25.23 18.77
C ALA A 474 9.24 -24.94 20.29
N LEU A 475 10.03 -23.94 20.69
CA LEU A 475 10.15 -23.53 22.09
C LEU A 475 8.83 -22.98 22.62
N LEU A 476 8.07 -22.24 21.82
CA LEU A 476 6.76 -21.73 22.22
C LEU A 476 5.80 -22.87 22.59
N ARG A 477 5.82 -23.99 21.86
CA ARG A 477 5.02 -25.18 22.17
C ARG A 477 5.42 -25.81 23.52
N ALA A 478 6.72 -25.88 23.80
CA ALA A 478 7.22 -26.40 25.07
C ALA A 478 6.82 -25.51 26.26
N GLU A 479 6.95 -24.19 26.10
CA GLU A 479 6.58 -23.21 27.13
C GLU A 479 5.07 -23.21 27.39
N ASP A 480 4.27 -23.29 26.34
CA ASP A 480 2.82 -23.39 26.45
C ASP A 480 2.38 -24.66 27.17
N ALA A 481 2.90 -25.83 26.80
CA ALA A 481 2.61 -27.07 27.51
C ALA A 481 3.02 -26.97 28.99
N GLY A 482 4.18 -26.35 29.26
CA GLY A 482 4.64 -26.04 30.61
C GLY A 482 3.61 -25.26 31.43
N ARG A 483 3.04 -24.19 30.86
CA ARG A 483 2.00 -23.38 31.51
C ARG A 483 0.67 -24.11 31.63
N ALA A 484 0.19 -24.70 30.54
CA ALA A 484 -1.13 -25.32 30.44
C ALA A 484 -1.28 -26.52 31.39
N ALA A 485 -0.22 -27.33 31.50
CA ALA A 485 -0.20 -28.52 32.33
C ALA A 485 0.51 -28.31 33.68
N ASN A 486 0.99 -27.10 33.98
CA ASN A 486 1.77 -26.77 35.18
C ASN A 486 2.94 -27.75 35.41
N LEU A 487 3.74 -27.95 34.37
CA LEU A 487 4.80 -28.96 34.37
C LEU A 487 5.96 -28.59 35.30
N PRO A 488 6.61 -29.58 35.94
CA PRO A 488 7.85 -29.34 36.65
C PRO A 488 8.96 -28.89 35.70
N ALA A 489 9.92 -28.10 36.21
CA ALA A 489 11.01 -27.53 35.43
C ALA A 489 11.81 -28.58 34.64
N GLU A 490 11.99 -29.79 35.20
CA GLU A 490 12.68 -30.89 34.53
C GLU A 490 11.98 -31.31 33.22
N LYS A 491 10.66 -31.51 33.24
CA LYS A 491 9.89 -31.85 32.04
C LYS A 491 9.94 -30.71 31.02
N ILE A 492 9.90 -29.46 31.46
CA ILE A 492 10.03 -28.29 30.57
C ILE A 492 11.39 -28.28 29.86
N GLU A 493 12.50 -28.54 30.57
CA GLU A 493 13.83 -28.57 29.95
C GLU A 493 14.01 -29.75 28.98
N LEU A 494 13.38 -30.90 29.26
CA LEU A 494 13.29 -32.01 28.30
C LEU A 494 12.55 -31.60 27.03
N LEU A 495 11.38 -30.96 27.17
CA LEU A 495 10.61 -30.46 26.02
C LEU A 495 11.38 -29.39 25.24
N LYS A 496 12.11 -28.48 25.90
CA LYS A 496 12.97 -27.50 25.20
C LYS A 496 14.11 -28.16 24.43
N THR A 497 14.67 -29.25 24.97
CA THR A 497 15.70 -30.03 24.28
C THR A 497 15.11 -30.73 23.05
N ALA A 498 13.91 -31.31 23.19
CA ALA A 498 13.16 -31.88 22.07
C ALA A 498 12.83 -30.84 20.99
N ALA A 499 12.45 -29.63 21.41
CA ALA A 499 12.18 -28.50 20.51
C ALA A 499 13.42 -28.12 19.68
N ARG A 500 14.61 -28.06 20.31
CA ARG A 500 15.88 -27.84 19.60
C ARG A 500 16.16 -28.94 18.57
N GLY A 501 16.02 -30.20 18.96
CA GLY A 501 16.21 -31.34 18.06
C GLY A 501 15.27 -31.31 16.86
N SER A 502 13.98 -31.03 17.12
CA SER A 502 12.94 -30.96 16.08
C SER A 502 13.20 -29.81 15.10
N ALA A 503 13.68 -28.66 15.59
CA ALA A 503 14.05 -27.53 14.75
C ALA A 503 15.23 -27.86 13.82
N GLU A 504 16.27 -28.56 14.30
CA GLU A 504 17.40 -28.98 13.46
C GLU A 504 17.02 -30.06 12.44
N GLU A 505 16.17 -31.02 12.82
CA GLU A 505 15.66 -32.04 11.89
C GLU A 505 14.87 -31.41 10.75
N LEU A 506 14.01 -30.44 11.08
CA LEU A 506 13.25 -29.69 10.08
C LEU A 506 14.18 -28.91 9.14
N LEU A 507 15.20 -28.25 9.68
CA LEU A 507 16.21 -27.55 8.88
C LEU A 507 17.01 -28.47 7.95
N ALA A 508 17.30 -29.71 8.34
CA ALA A 508 18.12 -30.61 7.53
C ALA A 508 17.52 -30.83 6.13
N SER A 509 16.20 -31.01 6.04
CA SER A 509 15.48 -31.13 4.77
C SER A 509 15.53 -29.84 3.95
N TRP A 510 15.39 -28.68 4.61
CA TRP A 510 15.45 -27.37 3.96
C TRP A 510 16.84 -27.08 3.39
N LYS A 511 17.92 -27.38 4.12
CA LYS A 511 19.30 -27.11 3.68
C LYS A 511 19.61 -27.77 2.35
N THR A 512 19.20 -29.03 2.19
CA THR A 512 19.41 -29.80 0.96
C THR A 512 18.71 -29.13 -0.23
N ASN A 513 17.43 -28.80 -0.07
CA ASN A 513 16.65 -28.13 -1.11
C ASN A 513 17.17 -26.71 -1.41
N ALA A 514 17.59 -25.97 -0.39
CA ALA A 514 18.09 -24.61 -0.52
C ALA A 514 19.42 -24.58 -1.28
N ASP A 515 20.37 -25.46 -0.96
CA ASP A 515 21.64 -25.56 -1.68
C ASP A 515 21.41 -25.88 -3.17
N GLU A 516 20.61 -26.90 -3.48
CA GLU A 516 20.27 -27.27 -4.86
C GLU A 516 19.61 -26.10 -5.62
N THR A 517 18.66 -25.42 -4.97
CA THR A 517 17.93 -24.28 -5.56
C THR A 517 18.85 -23.09 -5.80
N VAL A 518 19.71 -22.73 -4.82
CA VAL A 518 20.69 -21.65 -4.97
C VAL A 518 21.63 -21.97 -6.12
N ARG A 519 22.24 -23.17 -6.12
CA ARG A 519 23.22 -23.57 -7.13
C ARG A 519 22.61 -23.62 -8.54
N SER A 520 21.41 -24.16 -8.69
CA SER A 520 20.65 -24.12 -9.95
C SER A 520 20.37 -22.69 -10.41
N SER A 521 19.98 -21.81 -9.48
CA SER A 521 19.61 -20.42 -9.80
C SER A 521 20.81 -19.53 -10.14
N ILE A 522 22.00 -19.89 -9.68
CA ILE A 522 23.27 -19.28 -10.06
C ILE A 522 23.73 -19.82 -11.40
N GLY A 523 23.71 -21.14 -11.62
CA GLY A 523 24.07 -21.76 -12.91
C GLY A 523 25.40 -21.23 -13.48
N ASN A 524 25.39 -20.80 -14.75
CA ASN A 524 26.55 -20.24 -15.45
C ASN A 524 26.74 -18.72 -15.21
N THR A 525 26.24 -18.17 -14.11
CA THR A 525 26.41 -16.74 -13.80
C THR A 525 27.91 -16.41 -13.69
N PRO A 526 28.43 -15.42 -14.44
CA PRO A 526 29.83 -15.03 -14.29
C PRO A 526 30.13 -14.62 -12.84
N ALA A 527 31.29 -15.04 -12.32
CA ALA A 527 31.64 -14.91 -10.91
C ALA A 527 31.39 -13.51 -10.33
N ARG A 528 31.68 -12.44 -11.09
CA ARG A 528 31.46 -11.04 -10.69
C ARG A 528 29.99 -10.66 -10.42
N PHE A 529 29.04 -11.43 -10.96
CA PHE A 529 27.61 -11.18 -10.80
C PHE A 529 26.94 -12.11 -9.78
N VAL A 530 27.67 -13.08 -9.21
CA VAL A 530 27.09 -14.08 -8.30
C VAL A 530 26.48 -13.43 -7.06
N ARG A 531 27.18 -12.47 -6.42
CA ARG A 531 26.64 -11.76 -5.24
C ARG A 531 25.36 -11.00 -5.56
N SER A 532 25.34 -10.25 -6.66
CA SER A 532 24.13 -9.56 -7.09
C SER A 532 23.02 -10.54 -7.43
N ARG A 533 23.33 -11.69 -8.04
CA ARG A 533 22.35 -12.74 -8.32
C ARG A 533 21.76 -13.30 -7.02
N LEU A 534 22.59 -13.63 -6.03
CA LEU A 534 22.20 -14.09 -4.71
C LEU A 534 21.33 -13.07 -3.96
N GLU A 535 21.71 -11.79 -3.97
CA GLU A 535 20.89 -10.70 -3.41
C GLU A 535 19.53 -10.57 -4.09
N ASN A 536 19.46 -10.87 -5.39
CA ASN A 536 18.22 -10.89 -6.16
C ASN A 536 17.42 -12.19 -6.03
N LEU A 537 17.97 -13.25 -5.41
CA LEU A 537 17.19 -14.43 -5.04
C LEU A 537 16.33 -14.05 -3.84
N GLN A 538 15.11 -13.60 -4.15
CA GLN A 538 14.09 -13.26 -3.16
C GLN A 538 13.71 -14.49 -2.32
N GLU A 539 13.19 -14.24 -1.12
CA GLU A 539 12.70 -15.29 -0.19
C GLU A 539 11.63 -16.18 -0.80
N TYR A 540 10.93 -15.69 -1.83
CA TYR A 540 9.94 -16.46 -2.60
C TYR A 540 10.52 -17.77 -3.17
N ASN A 541 11.83 -17.83 -3.45
CA ASN A 541 12.49 -19.03 -3.97
C ASN A 541 12.86 -20.06 -2.88
N PHE A 542 12.83 -19.65 -1.61
CA PHE A 542 13.20 -20.49 -0.46
C PHE A 542 12.00 -20.69 0.45
N GLN A 543 10.84 -20.98 -0.16
CA GLN A 543 9.60 -21.19 0.58
C GLN A 543 9.86 -22.17 1.71
N TRP A 544 9.78 -21.67 2.93
CA TRP A 544 9.79 -22.49 4.13
C TRP A 544 8.47 -23.26 4.15
N ARG A 545 8.49 -24.42 3.49
CA ARG A 545 7.45 -25.43 3.63
C ARG A 545 8.00 -26.45 4.60
N PRO A 546 7.72 -26.32 5.91
CA PRO A 546 7.96 -27.45 6.77
C PRO A 546 7.15 -28.61 6.17
N ASN A 547 7.81 -29.65 5.68
CA ASN A 547 7.15 -30.94 5.48
C ASN A 547 6.78 -31.42 6.89
N SER A 548 5.61 -30.95 7.34
CA SER A 548 5.22 -30.98 8.75
C SER A 548 5.03 -32.40 9.28
N GLN A 549 4.92 -33.42 8.43
CA GLN A 549 4.72 -34.78 8.89
C GLN A 549 5.97 -35.43 9.51
N GLU A 550 7.18 -35.16 8.99
CA GLU A 550 8.40 -35.79 9.49
C GLU A 550 9.02 -35.00 10.64
N SER A 551 9.11 -33.67 10.53
CA SER A 551 9.66 -32.81 11.59
C SER A 551 8.80 -32.77 12.86
N ASP A 552 7.50 -33.04 12.74
CA ASP A 552 6.59 -33.12 13.89
C ASP A 552 6.63 -34.51 14.55
N ALA A 553 7.23 -35.52 13.91
CA ALA A 553 7.28 -36.88 14.45
C ALA A 553 8.19 -36.97 15.70
N LEU A 554 9.39 -36.37 15.67
CA LEU A 554 10.29 -36.34 16.83
C LEU A 554 9.68 -35.54 17.98
N TRP A 555 9.14 -34.36 17.69
CA TRP A 555 8.42 -33.53 18.65
C TRP A 555 7.26 -34.32 19.27
N THR A 556 6.33 -34.82 18.46
CA THR A 556 5.13 -35.53 18.90
C THR A 556 5.46 -36.76 19.73
N LYS A 557 6.45 -37.55 19.30
CA LYS A 557 6.91 -38.72 20.04
C LYS A 557 7.44 -38.34 21.42
N THR A 558 8.31 -37.34 21.49
CA THR A 558 8.92 -36.91 22.76
C THR A 558 7.90 -36.24 23.67
N PHE A 559 7.01 -35.45 23.10
CA PHE A 559 5.90 -34.79 23.80
C PHE A 559 4.99 -35.80 24.49
N LYS A 560 4.53 -36.82 23.76
CA LYS A 560 3.68 -37.89 24.31
C LYS A 560 4.41 -38.80 25.31
N ALA A 561 5.73 -38.95 25.19
CA ALA A 561 6.51 -39.76 26.12
C ALA A 561 6.85 -39.02 27.43
N THR A 562 6.90 -37.68 27.39
CA THR A 562 7.29 -36.84 28.53
C THR A 562 6.10 -36.49 29.42
N LEU A 563 4.92 -36.35 28.83
CA LEU A 563 3.69 -35.97 29.53
C LEU A 563 2.89 -37.20 29.96
N ASP A 564 2.33 -37.17 31.16
CA ASP A 564 1.29 -38.11 31.53
C ASP A 564 -0.05 -37.79 30.85
N ALA A 565 -1.05 -38.67 31.02
CA ALA A 565 -2.34 -38.51 30.36
C ALA A 565 -3.09 -37.21 30.75
N GLY A 566 -2.95 -36.76 32.00
CA GLY A 566 -3.60 -35.54 32.47
C GLY A 566 -2.91 -34.28 31.94
N GLU A 567 -1.57 -34.28 31.97
CA GLU A 567 -0.74 -33.21 31.42
C GLU A 567 -0.92 -33.07 29.90
N LEU A 568 -0.93 -34.19 29.18
CA LEU A 568 -1.16 -34.21 27.74
C LEU A 568 -2.54 -33.64 27.39
N ALA A 569 -3.59 -34.07 28.09
CA ALA A 569 -4.94 -33.55 27.88
C ALA A 569 -5.04 -32.05 28.17
N ALA A 570 -4.35 -31.55 29.18
CA ALA A 570 -4.30 -30.11 29.50
C ALA A 570 -3.59 -29.31 28.41
N ALA A 571 -2.46 -29.80 27.90
CA ALA A 571 -1.73 -29.15 26.82
C ALA A 571 -2.52 -29.15 25.49
N GLU A 572 -3.11 -30.29 25.12
CA GLU A 572 -3.97 -30.40 23.93
C GLU A 572 -5.19 -29.48 24.03
N LYS A 573 -5.80 -29.37 25.22
CA LYS A 573 -6.90 -28.44 25.47
C LYS A 573 -6.47 -26.99 25.22
N SER A 574 -5.32 -26.56 25.72
CA SER A 574 -4.79 -25.20 25.50
C SER A 574 -4.61 -24.89 24.02
N VAL A 575 -4.02 -25.83 23.26
CA VAL A 575 -3.85 -25.71 21.80
C VAL A 575 -5.21 -25.59 21.10
N ASN A 576 -6.16 -26.48 21.42
CA ASN A 576 -7.49 -26.48 20.82
C ASN A 576 -8.27 -25.18 21.12
N GLU A 577 -8.17 -24.65 22.34
CA GLU A 577 -8.77 -23.37 22.72
C GLU A 577 -8.18 -22.21 21.90
N ARG A 578 -6.86 -22.23 21.63
CA ARG A 578 -6.21 -21.23 20.75
C ARG A 578 -6.63 -21.33 19.30
N GLU A 579 -6.65 -22.54 18.75
CA GLU A 579 -7.08 -22.75 17.37
C GLU A 579 -8.54 -22.35 17.17
N THR A 580 -9.40 -22.67 18.15
CA THR A 580 -10.80 -22.24 18.15
C THR A 580 -10.91 -20.73 18.20
N PHE A 581 -10.25 -20.08 19.16
CA PHE A 581 -10.26 -18.62 19.27
C PHE A 581 -9.75 -17.96 17.98
N ARG A 582 -8.66 -18.46 17.39
CA ARG A 582 -8.11 -17.93 16.13
C ARG A 582 -9.09 -18.10 14.97
N SER A 583 -9.67 -19.29 14.80
CA SER A 583 -10.62 -19.57 13.72
C SER A 583 -11.86 -18.69 13.81
N GLU A 584 -12.40 -18.51 15.02
CA GLU A 584 -13.51 -17.59 15.29
C GLU A 584 -13.14 -16.14 15.01
N SER A 585 -11.96 -15.69 15.44
CA SER A 585 -11.49 -14.32 15.20
C SER A 585 -11.30 -14.04 13.71
N VAL A 586 -10.73 -14.99 12.96
CA VAL A 586 -10.60 -14.91 11.50
C VAL A 586 -11.97 -14.85 10.84
N ALA A 587 -12.91 -15.72 11.22
CA ALA A 587 -14.26 -15.72 10.65
C ALA A 587 -15.02 -14.41 10.94
N ASN A 588 -14.96 -13.93 12.18
CA ASN A 588 -15.55 -12.64 12.58
C ASN A 588 -14.97 -11.49 11.77
N PHE A 589 -13.64 -11.48 11.57
CA PHE A 589 -12.98 -10.48 10.76
C PHE A 589 -13.40 -10.53 9.30
N ILE A 590 -13.44 -11.72 8.69
CA ILE A 590 -13.92 -11.90 7.31
C ILE A 590 -15.34 -11.37 7.16
N VAL A 591 -16.24 -11.69 8.10
CA VAL A 591 -17.63 -11.19 8.05
C VAL A 591 -17.71 -9.68 8.27
N ALA A 592 -16.91 -9.10 9.16
CA ALA A 592 -16.89 -7.66 9.37
C ALA A 592 -16.34 -6.89 8.16
N MET A 593 -15.36 -7.46 7.44
CA MET A 593 -14.87 -6.92 6.18
C MET A 593 -15.86 -7.17 5.03
N PHE A 594 -16.59 -8.30 5.06
CA PHE A 594 -17.64 -8.58 4.10
C PHE A 594 -18.78 -7.56 4.24
N ASP A 595 -19.16 -7.19 5.47
CA ASP A 595 -20.14 -6.13 5.77
C ASP A 595 -19.74 -4.76 5.17
N GLN A 596 -18.47 -4.50 4.92
CA GLN A 596 -18.06 -3.30 4.20
C GLN A 596 -18.27 -3.39 2.69
N ALA A 597 -18.10 -4.58 2.10
CA ALA A 597 -18.29 -4.80 0.65
C ALA A 597 -19.76 -5.05 0.28
N CYS A 598 -20.48 -5.76 1.14
CA CYS A 598 -21.88 -6.11 1.02
C CYS A 598 -22.53 -5.91 2.39
N PRO A 599 -23.02 -4.69 2.69
CA PRO A 599 -23.61 -4.35 3.97
C PRO A 599 -24.69 -5.32 4.41
N ILE A 600 -24.55 -5.82 5.64
CA ILE A 600 -25.43 -6.78 6.28
C ILE A 600 -25.91 -6.23 7.63
N ASN A 601 -27.14 -6.59 8.01
CA ASN A 601 -27.68 -6.24 9.31
C ASN A 601 -27.20 -7.24 10.40
N SER A 602 -27.49 -6.93 11.67
CA SER A 602 -27.07 -7.75 12.82
C SER A 602 -27.61 -9.19 12.78
N GLU A 603 -28.80 -9.43 12.23
CA GLU A 603 -29.37 -10.78 12.10
C GLU A 603 -28.60 -11.59 11.04
N GLN A 604 -28.33 -10.98 9.89
CA GLN A 604 -27.56 -11.58 8.81
C GLN A 604 -26.14 -11.90 9.27
N GLN A 605 -25.51 -10.97 9.99
CA GLN A 605 -24.19 -11.19 10.58
C GLN A 605 -24.20 -12.38 11.56
N ALA A 606 -25.18 -12.44 12.47
CA ALA A 606 -25.29 -13.52 13.44
C ALA A 606 -25.44 -14.90 12.79
N LYS A 607 -26.06 -14.98 11.60
CA LYS A 607 -26.17 -16.22 10.81
C LYS A 607 -24.94 -16.50 9.94
N LEU A 608 -24.33 -15.46 9.35
CA LEU A 608 -23.20 -15.60 8.44
C LEU A 608 -21.91 -15.98 9.17
N THR A 609 -21.65 -15.40 10.35
CA THR A 609 -20.47 -15.69 11.16
C THR A 609 -20.25 -17.18 11.42
N PRO A 610 -21.21 -17.95 11.96
CA PRO A 610 -21.00 -19.38 12.19
C PRO A 610 -20.85 -20.19 10.89
N ALA A 611 -21.52 -19.79 9.79
CA ALA A 611 -21.36 -20.45 8.49
C ALA A 611 -19.94 -20.24 7.91
N VAL A 612 -19.43 -19.01 7.99
CA VAL A 612 -18.06 -18.70 7.60
C VAL A 612 -17.04 -19.38 8.51
N ALA A 613 -17.30 -19.45 9.83
CA ALA A 613 -16.42 -20.15 10.76
C ALA A 613 -16.33 -21.66 10.46
N ALA A 614 -17.45 -22.29 10.08
CA ALA A 614 -17.46 -23.68 9.63
C ALA A 614 -16.61 -23.85 8.36
N ALA A 615 -16.76 -22.96 7.37
CA ALA A 615 -15.96 -22.98 6.15
C ALA A 615 -14.46 -22.76 6.42
N VAL A 616 -14.10 -21.83 7.32
CA VAL A 616 -12.70 -21.64 7.76
C VAL A 616 -12.17 -22.94 8.36
N LYS A 617 -12.90 -23.55 9.30
CA LYS A 617 -12.47 -24.80 9.94
C LYS A 617 -12.26 -25.94 8.94
N GLU A 618 -13.13 -26.05 7.93
CA GLU A 618 -13.06 -27.12 6.93
C GLU A 618 -11.94 -26.91 5.90
N TYR A 619 -11.77 -25.67 5.41
CA TYR A 619 -10.92 -25.38 4.25
C TYR A 619 -9.62 -24.62 4.57
N GLN A 620 -9.40 -24.14 5.80
CA GLN A 620 -8.23 -23.30 6.13
C GLN A 620 -6.89 -23.94 5.73
N ALA A 621 -6.72 -25.25 5.92
CA ALA A 621 -5.47 -25.92 5.56
C ALA A 621 -5.20 -25.87 4.04
N ASP A 622 -6.23 -26.09 3.24
CA ASP A 622 -6.13 -26.06 1.77
C ASP A 622 -5.95 -24.62 1.25
N ILE A 623 -6.67 -23.66 1.85
CA ILE A 623 -6.49 -22.22 1.55
C ILE A 623 -5.06 -21.79 1.91
N GLN A 624 -4.59 -22.11 3.11
CA GLN A 624 -3.24 -21.78 3.56
C GLN A 624 -2.18 -22.39 2.63
N SER A 625 -2.35 -23.65 2.21
CA SER A 625 -1.44 -24.31 1.28
C SER A 625 -1.42 -23.65 -0.10
N TYR A 626 -2.56 -23.16 -0.58
CA TYR A 626 -2.63 -22.46 -1.86
C TYR A 626 -1.91 -21.10 -1.80
N PHE A 627 -2.07 -20.35 -0.71
CA PHE A 627 -1.52 -19.00 -0.56
C PHE A 627 -0.18 -18.93 0.19
N SER A 628 0.37 -20.05 0.65
CA SER A 628 1.65 -20.10 1.39
C SER A 628 2.85 -19.62 0.60
N GLY A 629 2.71 -19.39 -0.71
CA GLY A 629 3.78 -18.86 -1.56
C GLY A 629 3.95 -17.33 -1.49
N ASN A 630 2.97 -16.57 -0.98
CA ASN A 630 3.11 -15.12 -0.83
C ASN A 630 3.74 -14.80 0.53
N ASN A 631 4.98 -14.33 0.50
CA ASN A 631 5.77 -13.94 1.67
C ASN A 631 4.94 -13.16 2.71
N SER A 632 5.01 -13.64 3.95
CA SER A 632 4.66 -12.98 5.22
C SER A 632 3.20 -12.60 5.53
N VAL A 633 2.25 -12.62 4.59
CA VAL A 633 0.86 -12.19 4.89
C VAL A 633 -0.11 -13.36 4.86
N SER A 634 -0.77 -13.61 5.99
CA SER A 634 -1.84 -14.61 6.10
C SER A 634 -2.95 -14.34 5.08
N TRP A 635 -3.51 -15.39 4.47
CA TRP A 635 -4.52 -15.24 3.40
C TRP A 635 -5.76 -14.45 3.81
N TYR A 636 -6.14 -14.48 5.09
CA TYR A 636 -7.26 -13.71 5.64
C TYR A 636 -6.94 -12.23 5.88
N LEU A 637 -5.70 -11.79 5.64
CA LEU A 637 -5.26 -10.39 5.71
C LEU A 637 -5.09 -9.76 4.32
N SER A 638 -5.35 -10.51 3.26
CA SER A 638 -5.28 -10.02 1.89
C SER A 638 -6.68 -9.80 1.31
N GLY A 639 -6.94 -8.61 0.77
CA GLY A 639 -8.18 -8.30 0.07
C GLY A 639 -8.51 -9.23 -1.10
N PHE A 640 -7.51 -9.93 -1.67
CA PHE A 640 -7.69 -10.88 -2.77
C PHE A 640 -8.25 -12.24 -2.34
N SER A 641 -7.96 -12.70 -1.13
CA SER A 641 -8.23 -14.08 -0.70
C SER A 641 -9.16 -14.16 0.52
N MET A 642 -9.34 -13.08 1.27
CA MET A 642 -10.06 -13.13 2.55
C MET A 642 -11.52 -13.59 2.43
N PHE A 643 -12.19 -13.35 1.29
CA PHE A 643 -13.59 -13.73 1.07
C PHE A 643 -13.77 -15.16 0.53
N ILE A 644 -12.70 -15.96 0.40
CA ILE A 644 -12.82 -17.36 -0.04
C ILE A 644 -13.76 -18.16 0.89
N PRO A 645 -13.67 -18.05 2.23
CA PRO A 645 -14.61 -18.74 3.11
C PRO A 645 -16.07 -18.31 2.93
N VAL A 646 -16.35 -17.10 2.43
CA VAL A 646 -17.73 -16.65 2.15
C VAL A 646 -18.31 -17.41 0.96
N VAL A 647 -17.53 -17.60 -0.12
CA VAL A 647 -17.98 -18.39 -1.29
C VAL A 647 -17.92 -19.90 -1.07
N ALA A 648 -17.24 -20.34 -0.01
CA ALA A 648 -17.26 -21.73 0.45
C ALA A 648 -18.56 -22.08 1.21
N VAL A 649 -19.30 -21.10 1.72
CA VAL A 649 -20.64 -21.33 2.29
C VAL A 649 -21.55 -21.84 1.16
N PRO A 650 -22.36 -22.89 1.40
CA PRO A 650 -23.29 -23.39 0.39
C PRO A 650 -24.18 -22.28 -0.16
N GLU A 651 -24.36 -22.25 -1.49
CA GLU A 651 -25.07 -21.16 -2.17
C GLU A 651 -26.49 -20.94 -1.62
N ALA A 652 -27.21 -22.03 -1.35
CA ALA A 652 -28.56 -21.99 -0.78
C ALA A 652 -28.58 -21.30 0.58
N ASP A 653 -27.60 -21.60 1.44
CA ASP A 653 -27.48 -21.01 2.78
C ASP A 653 -27.09 -19.54 2.67
N LEU A 654 -26.07 -19.22 1.86
CA LEU A 654 -25.63 -17.84 1.66
C LEU A 654 -26.75 -16.96 1.10
N LYS A 655 -27.51 -17.45 0.12
CA LYS A 655 -28.67 -16.75 -0.44
C LYS A 655 -29.79 -16.59 0.58
N SER A 656 -30.04 -17.59 1.43
CA SER A 656 -31.02 -17.49 2.50
C SER A 656 -30.61 -16.49 3.59
N ILE A 657 -29.32 -16.38 3.89
CA ILE A 657 -28.79 -15.45 4.88
C ILE A 657 -28.81 -14.02 4.35
N LEU A 658 -28.29 -13.79 3.15
CA LEU A 658 -28.18 -12.44 2.56
C LEU A 658 -29.51 -11.92 2.02
N GLY A 659 -30.43 -12.81 1.64
CA GLY A 659 -31.58 -12.47 0.82
C GLY A 659 -31.21 -12.31 -0.67
N ALA A 660 -32.21 -12.35 -1.54
CA ALA A 660 -32.00 -12.42 -2.99
C ALA A 660 -31.24 -11.21 -3.55
N GLU A 661 -31.57 -10.00 -3.12
CA GLU A 661 -30.98 -8.76 -3.63
C GLU A 661 -29.50 -8.62 -3.23
N SER A 662 -29.18 -8.76 -1.94
CA SER A 662 -27.79 -8.68 -1.46
C SER A 662 -26.93 -9.82 -2.01
N PHE A 663 -27.51 -11.02 -2.19
CA PHE A 663 -26.81 -12.13 -2.84
C PHE A 663 -26.51 -11.83 -4.32
N GLU A 664 -27.46 -11.26 -5.07
CA GLU A 664 -27.23 -10.84 -6.45
C GLU A 664 -26.17 -9.73 -6.55
N GLN A 665 -26.20 -8.76 -5.63
CA GLN A 665 -25.19 -7.72 -5.52
C GLN A 665 -23.80 -8.32 -5.25
N TRP A 666 -23.70 -9.24 -4.29
CA TRP A 666 -22.45 -9.92 -3.98
C TRP A 666 -21.89 -10.69 -5.17
N THR A 667 -22.70 -11.52 -5.83
CA THR A 667 -22.26 -12.36 -6.96
C THR A 667 -21.82 -11.57 -8.19
N LYS A 668 -22.34 -10.35 -8.36
CA LYS A 668 -21.89 -9.40 -9.40
C LYS A 668 -20.69 -8.56 -9.00
N SER A 669 -20.29 -8.58 -7.72
CA SER A 669 -19.15 -7.80 -7.24
C SER A 669 -17.83 -8.33 -7.80
N ARG A 670 -16.88 -7.41 -7.98
CA ARG A 670 -15.51 -7.72 -8.41
C ARG A 670 -14.81 -8.67 -7.43
N GLN A 671 -15.06 -8.50 -6.14
CA GLN A 671 -14.50 -9.29 -5.05
C GLN A 671 -14.94 -10.76 -5.16
N CYS A 672 -16.24 -11.01 -5.40
CA CYS A 672 -16.74 -12.37 -5.62
C CYS A 672 -16.09 -13.00 -6.86
N GLY A 673 -16.03 -12.26 -7.98
CA GLY A 673 -15.39 -12.74 -9.20
C GLY A 673 -13.91 -13.14 -9.00
N TYR A 674 -13.17 -12.43 -8.16
CA TYR A 674 -11.80 -12.79 -7.81
C TYR A 674 -11.70 -14.08 -7.00
N VAL A 675 -12.48 -14.20 -5.93
CA VAL A 675 -12.35 -15.36 -5.03
C VAL A 675 -12.91 -16.65 -5.62
N MET A 676 -13.90 -16.58 -6.51
CA MET A 676 -14.50 -17.76 -7.15
C MET A 676 -13.49 -18.55 -7.99
N ASN A 677 -12.55 -17.86 -8.64
CA ASN A 677 -11.48 -18.52 -9.40
C ASN A 677 -10.59 -19.38 -8.48
N TYR A 678 -10.22 -18.86 -7.32
CA TYR A 678 -9.40 -19.59 -6.35
C TYR A 678 -10.18 -20.71 -5.66
N TRP A 679 -11.43 -20.44 -5.30
CA TRP A 679 -12.29 -21.38 -4.60
C TRP A 679 -12.46 -22.69 -5.37
N THR A 680 -12.65 -22.61 -6.69
CA THR A 680 -12.80 -23.79 -7.54
C THR A 680 -11.61 -24.75 -7.41
N TRP A 681 -10.38 -24.22 -7.41
CA TRP A 681 -9.16 -25.03 -7.23
C TRP A 681 -9.02 -25.57 -5.81
N ILE A 682 -9.29 -24.74 -4.81
CA ILE A 682 -9.18 -25.12 -3.39
C ILE A 682 -10.15 -26.26 -3.08
N LYS A 683 -11.39 -26.16 -3.55
CA LYS A 683 -12.42 -27.20 -3.38
C LYS A 683 -11.99 -28.52 -4.02
N GLN A 684 -11.50 -28.49 -5.26
CA GLN A 684 -11.01 -29.69 -5.96
C GLN A 684 -9.86 -30.37 -5.21
N ASN A 685 -8.89 -29.58 -4.72
CA ASN A 685 -7.77 -30.10 -3.93
C ASN A 685 -8.24 -30.71 -2.61
N HIS A 686 -9.18 -30.06 -1.92
CA HIS A 686 -9.78 -30.58 -0.70
C HIS A 686 -10.48 -31.92 -0.94
N GLU A 687 -11.33 -32.02 -1.97
CA GLU A 687 -12.03 -33.25 -2.33
C GLU A 687 -11.06 -34.38 -2.69
N ALA A 688 -9.98 -34.09 -3.42
CA ALA A 688 -8.94 -35.05 -3.74
C ALA A 688 -8.22 -35.56 -2.47
N ARG A 689 -7.86 -34.67 -1.55
CA ARG A 689 -7.23 -35.00 -0.26
C ARG A 689 -8.17 -35.82 0.63
N ALA A 690 -9.43 -35.43 0.74
CA ALA A 690 -10.44 -36.14 1.50
C ALA A 690 -10.72 -37.54 0.94
N LYS A 691 -10.63 -37.71 -0.40
CA LYS A 691 -10.71 -39.01 -1.05
C LYS A 691 -9.47 -39.87 -0.77
N ALA A 692 -8.27 -39.29 -0.82
CA ALA A 692 -7.03 -39.99 -0.51
C ALA A 692 -6.96 -40.46 0.96
N ALA A 693 -7.46 -39.66 1.91
CA ALA A 693 -7.48 -40.03 3.33
C ALA A 693 -8.47 -41.16 3.69
N LYS A 694 -9.39 -41.51 2.79
CA LYS A 694 -10.35 -42.63 2.95
C LYS A 694 -9.84 -43.93 2.33
N GLN A 695 -8.75 -43.88 1.57
CA GLN A 695 -8.06 -45.04 1.00
C GLN A 695 -6.95 -45.46 1.94
#